data_AF-A0A3Q9G4P6-F1
#
_entry.id   AF-A0A3Q9G4P6-F1
#
_cell.length_a   1.000
_cell.length_b   1.000
_cell.length_c   1.000
_cell.angle_alpha   90.00
_cell.angle_beta   90.00
_cell.angle_gamma   90.00
#
_symmetry.space_group_name_H-M   'P 1'
#
loop_
_entity.id
_entity.type
_entity.pdbx_description
1 polymer ?
#
loop_
_entity_poly.entity_id
_entity_poly.type
_entity_poly.pdbx_seq_one_letter_code
_entity_poly.pdbx_strand_id
1 'polypeptide(L)'
;MLRTSKRGASIGTPGRTRHRPVAAARRTVATGVVAVAAACALGLGALPATADPGPDRAEAADVTGPDNPTPDPAPDPVPDPVLLGDAAPDGEPLPLERLFDNRGVSDDAHPGAADFDGRGDSFSAQELRAAGWTPGRTIAVDGAALRWPATAPGRPDNVLAAGQAVRLSGRGEALTFLVAGGGPGARTRDGAAGTGLVRYRDGSRSTYRLRAPDWRTGPLPTKLLGLPHRNTPDGRRAGTVRLYAVTVPVERGREVSSVTLPRAGREAGLHVFSLALRGPSNGWTGTWAASTSGYTTVGPWTDRTLRLVVHSSAGGPRARIRLENTFSPAPVRIGHATVALRGKGAATAGRAVPLAFGGRSGTELPAGAQQFSDPVGFRVPPDTDLLVSIHLPGTVRALPVHSYTSQTSYLSADGAGDRTGERGGEAYGTALPSWPLLTGVDVAGGPGSVVALGDSITDGERSTPGANRRWPDLLARRLRDQRDVPRFGVLNQGISGNRVVTDRYPGTGASSVLSGVSAEHRLERDVLAQTGARTVVVFEGVNDIRAGTTGDEVIATLKRIAATAHERGMRVAVATIAPCGGFFDCTDEAESYRVAVNRHIRAGLGLYDAVFDFDAAVRDPDRPDRMLPRFDGGDHLHPNDAGMRAFSEAIDLRELI
;
A
#
# COMPACT_ATOMS: atom_id res chain seq x y z
N MET A 1 7.86 74.41 9.05
CA MET A 1 7.64 75.87 8.88
C MET A 1 8.17 76.28 7.51
N LEU A 2 7.37 77.08 6.76
CA LEU A 2 7.63 77.74 5.45
C LEU A 2 7.98 76.85 4.25
N ARG A 3 7.12 76.58 3.25
CA ARG A 3 6.41 77.41 2.22
C ARG A 3 7.30 78.26 1.27
N THR A 4 7.35 77.79 0.01
CA THR A 4 7.20 78.50 -1.29
C THR A 4 8.27 79.54 -1.68
N SER A 5 8.87 79.59 -2.89
CA SER A 5 8.23 79.82 -4.20
C SER A 5 9.29 80.14 -5.30
N LYS A 6 8.95 79.82 -6.57
CA LYS A 6 9.15 80.58 -7.84
C LYS A 6 10.52 80.80 -8.54
N ARG A 7 10.53 80.29 -9.79
CA ARG A 7 10.75 80.96 -11.13
C ARG A 7 12.16 81.21 -11.70
N GLY A 8 12.28 80.92 -13.01
CA GLY A 8 13.18 81.50 -14.02
C GLY A 8 13.41 80.52 -15.18
N ALA A 9 12.70 80.60 -16.32
CA ALA A 9 13.04 81.31 -17.59
C ALA A 9 14.17 80.58 -18.39
N SER A 10 14.20 80.42 -19.73
CA SER A 10 13.49 81.06 -20.85
C SER A 10 13.72 80.27 -22.18
N ILE A 11 12.69 80.27 -23.05
CA ILE A 11 12.69 80.58 -24.52
C ILE A 11 13.47 79.72 -25.54
N GLY A 12 12.76 79.24 -26.58
CA GLY A 12 13.31 78.98 -27.92
C GLY A 12 12.60 77.90 -28.80
N THR A 13 11.45 78.20 -29.41
CA THR A 13 10.80 77.48 -30.56
C THR A 13 11.27 78.09 -31.91
N PRO A 14 10.84 77.66 -33.14
CA PRO A 14 10.00 76.54 -33.63
C PRO A 14 10.67 75.75 -34.79
N GLY A 15 10.15 74.73 -35.47
CA GLY A 15 8.90 73.98 -35.51
C GLY A 15 8.85 73.23 -36.86
N ARG A 16 8.21 72.04 -36.93
CA ARG A 16 7.36 71.65 -38.07
C ARG A 16 6.59 70.36 -37.77
N THR A 17 5.31 70.46 -38.09
CA THR A 17 4.17 69.55 -37.91
C THR A 17 4.18 68.33 -38.83
N ARG A 18 3.59 67.20 -38.36
CA ARG A 18 2.49 66.48 -39.04
C ARG A 18 1.80 65.45 -38.11
N HIS A 19 0.49 65.68 -37.90
CA HIS A 19 -0.67 64.79 -37.65
C HIS A 19 -0.46 63.35 -37.11
N ARG A 20 -0.92 63.01 -35.87
CA ARG A 20 -2.28 62.58 -35.39
C ARG A 20 -2.53 61.04 -35.56
N PRO A 21 -3.40 60.37 -34.75
CA PRO A 21 -3.75 60.52 -33.33
C PRO A 21 -3.99 59.17 -32.54
N VAL A 22 -3.90 59.25 -31.20
CA VAL A 22 -4.81 58.72 -30.14
C VAL A 22 -5.26 57.23 -30.11
N ALA A 23 -4.96 56.54 -29.01
CA ALA A 23 -5.92 55.95 -28.04
C ALA A 23 -5.16 55.11 -26.98
N ALA A 24 -5.01 55.58 -25.73
CA ALA A 24 -5.88 55.28 -24.59
C ALA A 24 -5.86 53.82 -24.12
N ALA A 25 -4.92 53.46 -23.23
CA ALA A 25 -4.97 52.25 -22.43
C ALA A 25 -5.65 52.54 -21.09
N ARG A 26 -6.91 52.09 -20.93
CA ARG A 26 -7.59 51.95 -19.64
C ARG A 26 -7.42 50.52 -19.13
N ARG A 27 -7.26 50.42 -17.80
CA ARG A 27 -7.19 49.22 -16.99
C ARG A 27 -8.38 48.28 -17.23
N THR A 28 -8.10 46.98 -17.29
CA THR A 28 -9.04 45.94 -16.86
C THR A 28 -8.26 44.89 -16.07
N VAL A 29 -8.69 44.69 -14.82
CA VAL A 29 -8.30 43.57 -13.96
C VAL A 29 -9.10 42.35 -14.43
N ALA A 30 -8.43 41.25 -14.73
CA ALA A 30 -9.07 39.96 -14.96
C ALA A 30 -8.43 38.90 -14.05
N THR A 31 -9.22 38.46 -13.09
CA THR A 31 -9.05 37.24 -12.29
C THR A 31 -9.00 36.02 -13.21
N GLY A 32 -7.87 35.33 -13.23
CA GLY A 32 -7.71 34.03 -13.89
C GLY A 32 -7.61 32.91 -12.87
N VAL A 33 -8.67 32.12 -12.75
CA VAL A 33 -8.68 30.81 -12.08
C VAL A 33 -7.96 29.83 -13.01
N VAL A 34 -6.84 29.26 -12.56
CA VAL A 34 -6.12 28.22 -13.32
C VAL A 34 -6.70 26.86 -12.91
N ALA A 35 -7.45 26.24 -13.83
CA ALA A 35 -7.81 24.84 -13.75
C ALA A 35 -6.58 23.99 -14.11
N VAL A 36 -6.10 23.17 -13.17
CA VAL A 36 -5.08 22.14 -13.43
C VAL A 36 -5.82 20.88 -13.85
N ALA A 37 -5.81 20.59 -15.15
CA ALA A 37 -6.30 19.32 -15.69
C ALA A 37 -5.21 18.25 -15.51
N ALA A 38 -5.54 17.18 -14.79
CA ALA A 38 -4.76 15.95 -14.77
C ALA A 38 -4.98 15.23 -16.11
N ALA A 39 -3.96 15.19 -16.96
CA ALA A 39 -3.97 14.37 -18.17
C ALA A 39 -3.50 12.95 -17.82
N CYS A 40 -4.44 12.05 -17.57
CA CYS A 40 -4.24 10.61 -17.60
C CYS A 40 -5.25 10.00 -18.58
N ALA A 41 -4.89 9.96 -19.86
CA ALA A 41 -5.30 8.98 -20.87
C ALA A 41 -4.93 9.54 -22.25
N LEU A 42 -4.24 8.72 -23.05
CA LEU A 42 -4.26 8.61 -24.52
C LEU A 42 -2.87 8.19 -25.02
N GLY A 43 -2.75 6.90 -25.29
CA GLY A 43 -1.62 6.31 -26.02
C GLY A 43 -2.16 5.27 -27.00
N LEU A 44 -2.75 5.74 -28.11
CA LEU A 44 -3.10 4.91 -29.27
C LEU A 44 -2.53 5.61 -30.50
N GLY A 45 -1.36 5.15 -30.94
CA GLY A 45 -0.80 5.45 -32.25
C GLY A 45 -0.99 4.24 -33.14
N ALA A 46 -1.91 4.33 -34.10
CA ALA A 46 -2.06 3.37 -35.18
C ALA A 46 -0.94 3.57 -36.22
N LEU A 47 -0.34 2.49 -36.70
CA LEU A 47 0.40 2.44 -37.96
C LEU A 47 0.10 1.11 -38.71
N PRO A 48 0.20 1.11 -40.04
CA PRO A 48 -0.57 0.21 -40.90
C PRO A 48 0.11 -1.14 -41.19
N ALA A 49 -0.71 -2.11 -41.58
CA ALA A 49 -0.31 -3.43 -42.04
C ALA A 49 0.20 -3.43 -43.49
N THR A 50 1.24 -4.21 -43.76
CA THR A 50 1.36 -5.10 -44.93
C THR A 50 2.40 -6.20 -44.67
N ALA A 51 2.01 -7.46 -44.82
CA ALA A 51 2.70 -8.53 -45.55
C ALA A 51 2.18 -9.92 -45.12
N ASP A 52 1.69 -10.65 -46.12
CA ASP A 52 1.26 -12.06 -46.14
C ASP A 52 2.42 -13.02 -45.79
N PRO A 53 2.18 -14.25 -45.29
CA PRO A 53 1.90 -15.36 -46.23
C PRO A 53 0.83 -16.38 -45.75
N GLY A 54 0.20 -17.03 -46.73
CA GLY A 54 -0.77 -18.12 -46.55
C GLY A 54 -0.19 -19.47 -46.10
N PRO A 55 -0.88 -20.59 -46.40
CA PRO A 55 -1.78 -21.21 -45.44
C PRO A 55 -1.29 -22.61 -45.02
N ASP A 56 -1.64 -23.05 -43.81
CA ASP A 56 -1.69 -24.48 -43.53
C ASP A 56 -2.95 -24.85 -42.76
N ARG A 57 -3.58 -25.91 -43.27
CA ARG A 57 -4.88 -26.44 -42.92
C ARG A 57 -4.82 -27.16 -41.58
N ALA A 58 -5.83 -26.95 -40.73
CA ALA A 58 -6.24 -27.92 -39.73
C ALA A 58 -7.76 -28.07 -39.78
N GLU A 59 -8.18 -29.32 -39.92
CA GLU A 59 -9.54 -29.79 -40.15
C GLU A 59 -10.51 -29.38 -39.04
N ALA A 60 -11.72 -29.03 -39.46
CA ALA A 60 -12.89 -28.96 -38.61
C ALA A 60 -13.39 -30.37 -38.30
N ALA A 61 -13.59 -30.66 -37.01
CA ALA A 61 -14.44 -31.75 -36.56
C ALA A 61 -15.70 -31.13 -35.94
N ASP A 62 -16.81 -31.40 -36.62
CA ASP A 62 -18.19 -31.11 -36.24
C ASP A 62 -18.63 -32.06 -35.11
N VAL A 63 -19.16 -31.53 -34.01
CA VAL A 63 -19.95 -32.30 -33.04
C VAL A 63 -21.17 -31.47 -32.67
N THR A 64 -22.32 -31.93 -33.16
CA THR A 64 -23.66 -31.50 -32.80
C THR A 64 -24.17 -32.37 -31.63
N GLY A 65 -24.74 -31.74 -30.60
CA GLY A 65 -25.46 -32.44 -29.53
C GLY A 65 -25.63 -31.59 -28.25
N PRO A 66 -26.83 -31.50 -27.64
CA PRO A 66 -27.09 -30.60 -26.52
C PRO A 66 -26.90 -31.31 -25.18
N ASP A 67 -25.99 -30.82 -24.32
CA ASP A 67 -25.88 -31.29 -22.94
C ASP A 67 -26.15 -30.14 -21.96
N ASN A 68 -27.18 -30.35 -21.13
CA ASN A 68 -27.49 -29.55 -19.96
C ASN A 68 -26.28 -29.53 -18.99
N PRO A 69 -25.94 -28.38 -18.38
CA PRO A 69 -24.88 -28.35 -17.37
C PRO A 69 -25.36 -29.05 -16.10
N THR A 70 -24.56 -30.01 -15.65
CA THR A 70 -24.66 -30.58 -14.31
C THR A 70 -24.21 -29.53 -13.28
N PRO A 71 -24.84 -29.47 -12.08
CA PRO A 71 -24.42 -28.54 -11.04
C PRO A 71 -23.04 -28.91 -10.50
N ASP A 72 -22.20 -27.90 -10.26
CA ASP A 72 -20.87 -28.04 -9.67
C ASP A 72 -20.90 -28.87 -8.37
N PRO A 73 -19.90 -29.75 -8.14
CA PRO A 73 -19.77 -30.41 -6.86
C PRO A 73 -19.51 -29.39 -5.76
N ALA A 74 -20.15 -29.60 -4.61
CA ALA A 74 -19.92 -28.82 -3.40
C ALA A 74 -18.41 -28.74 -3.06
N PRO A 75 -17.94 -27.63 -2.48
CA PRO A 75 -16.54 -27.51 -2.06
C PRO A 75 -16.20 -28.66 -1.11
N ASP A 76 -15.03 -29.28 -1.33
CA ASP A 76 -14.52 -30.35 -0.47
C ASP A 76 -14.58 -29.94 1.01
N PRO A 77 -15.03 -30.82 1.91
CA PRO A 77 -14.95 -30.55 3.33
C PRO A 77 -13.49 -30.30 3.72
N VAL A 78 -13.29 -29.28 4.56
CA VAL A 78 -12.01 -29.00 5.21
C VAL A 78 -11.50 -30.32 5.80
N PRO A 79 -10.35 -30.85 5.37
CA PRO A 79 -9.88 -32.11 5.90
C PRO A 79 -9.63 -31.95 7.40
N ASP A 80 -10.08 -32.94 8.17
CA ASP A 80 -9.79 -33.06 9.60
C ASP A 80 -8.32 -32.75 9.88
N PRO A 81 -7.99 -32.14 11.03
CA PRO A 81 -6.60 -31.88 11.36
C PRO A 81 -5.85 -33.21 11.37
N VAL A 82 -4.99 -33.39 10.36
CA VAL A 82 -4.02 -34.48 10.35
C VAL A 82 -3.27 -34.38 11.67
N LEU A 83 -3.50 -35.33 12.57
CA LEU A 83 -2.70 -35.53 13.75
C LEU A 83 -1.28 -35.82 13.25
N LEU A 84 -0.46 -34.77 13.19
CA LEU A 84 0.98 -34.91 13.05
C LEU A 84 1.42 -35.87 14.15
N GLY A 85 1.96 -37.03 13.76
CA GLY A 85 2.51 -38.00 14.70
C GLY A 85 3.42 -37.32 15.72
N ASP A 86 3.29 -37.73 16.98
CA ASP A 86 3.90 -37.17 18.19
C ASP A 86 5.44 -37.31 18.28
N ALA A 87 6.17 -37.19 17.17
CA ALA A 87 7.61 -37.05 17.21
C ALA A 87 7.99 -35.57 17.15
N ALA A 88 8.02 -34.92 18.32
CA ALA A 88 8.83 -33.72 18.50
C ALA A 88 10.28 -34.07 18.09
N PRO A 89 11.01 -33.21 17.36
CA PRO A 89 12.45 -33.37 17.28
C PRO A 89 12.98 -33.38 18.73
N ASP A 90 13.78 -34.39 19.11
CA ASP A 90 14.29 -34.67 20.47
C ASP A 90 15.27 -33.60 21.03
N GLY A 91 15.10 -32.32 20.70
CA GLY A 91 16.00 -31.23 21.09
C GLY A 91 15.29 -29.99 21.61
N GLU A 92 15.92 -29.32 22.58
CA GLU A 92 15.50 -27.99 23.05
C GLU A 92 15.43 -26.99 21.87
N PRO A 93 14.36 -26.17 21.74
CA PRO A 93 14.28 -25.15 20.70
C PRO A 93 15.51 -24.23 20.72
N LEU A 94 16.14 -24.03 19.56
CA LEU A 94 17.37 -23.24 19.42
C LEU A 94 17.07 -21.87 18.78
N PRO A 95 17.87 -20.82 19.06
CA PRO A 95 17.86 -19.62 18.24
C PRO A 95 18.01 -19.96 16.75
N LEU A 96 17.27 -19.29 15.87
CA LEU A 96 17.27 -19.57 14.43
C LEU A 96 18.69 -19.65 13.84
N GLU A 97 19.55 -18.73 14.25
CA GLU A 97 20.94 -18.61 13.78
C GLU A 97 21.77 -19.89 14.01
N ARG A 98 21.43 -20.70 15.04
CA ARG A 98 22.10 -21.98 15.34
C ARG A 98 21.57 -23.14 14.49
N LEU A 99 20.48 -22.92 13.76
CA LEU A 99 19.83 -23.88 12.89
C LEU A 99 20.17 -23.65 11.41
N PHE A 100 20.93 -22.60 11.07
CA PHE A 100 21.34 -22.34 9.69
C PHE A 100 22.15 -23.51 9.13
N ASP A 101 21.64 -24.08 8.05
CA ASP A 101 22.16 -25.28 7.40
C ASP A 101 22.41 -25.08 5.90
N ASN A 102 22.01 -23.94 5.34
CA ASN A 102 22.14 -23.61 3.93
C ASN A 102 22.88 -22.29 3.68
N ARG A 103 23.65 -22.23 2.59
CA ARG A 103 24.41 -21.05 2.15
C ARG A 103 23.64 -20.34 1.04
N GLY A 104 22.88 -19.30 1.38
CA GLY A 104 22.04 -18.57 0.43
C GLY A 104 22.73 -17.40 -0.27
N VAL A 105 23.79 -16.84 0.31
CA VAL A 105 24.45 -15.62 -0.18
C VAL A 105 25.92 -15.88 -0.51
N SER A 106 26.37 -15.46 -1.69
CA SER A 106 27.79 -15.46 -2.09
C SER A 106 28.32 -14.05 -2.34
N ASP A 107 29.65 -13.90 -2.28
CA ASP A 107 30.33 -12.70 -2.73
C ASP A 107 30.46 -12.75 -4.27
N ASP A 108 30.24 -11.62 -4.95
CA ASP A 108 30.35 -11.54 -6.41
C ASP A 108 31.74 -11.94 -6.96
N ALA A 109 32.81 -11.81 -6.15
CA ALA A 109 34.15 -12.27 -6.51
C ALA A 109 34.36 -13.78 -6.30
N HIS A 110 33.48 -14.44 -5.54
CA HIS A 110 33.50 -15.87 -5.26
C HIS A 110 32.08 -16.48 -5.39
N PRO A 111 31.47 -16.38 -6.59
CA PRO A 111 30.03 -16.62 -6.75
C PRO A 111 29.63 -18.10 -6.54
N GLY A 112 30.57 -19.04 -6.69
CA GLY A 112 30.38 -20.46 -6.37
C GLY A 112 30.47 -20.84 -4.88
N ALA A 113 30.65 -19.87 -3.97
CA ALA A 113 30.78 -20.14 -2.54
C ALA A 113 29.44 -20.50 -1.85
N ALA A 114 28.31 -20.29 -2.52
CA ALA A 114 26.97 -20.52 -1.98
C ALA A 114 26.08 -21.23 -3.00
N ASP A 115 25.04 -21.89 -2.52
CA ASP A 115 24.07 -22.63 -3.32
C ASP A 115 22.71 -22.52 -2.62
N PHE A 116 21.91 -21.55 -3.04
CA PHE A 116 20.62 -21.29 -2.44
C PHE A 116 19.59 -22.35 -2.84
N ASP A 117 19.51 -22.68 -4.13
CA ASP A 117 18.42 -23.49 -4.70
C ASP A 117 18.82 -24.91 -5.11
N GLY A 118 20.04 -25.35 -4.76
CA GLY A 118 20.58 -26.67 -5.12
C GLY A 118 21.10 -26.76 -6.56
N ARG A 119 21.18 -25.63 -7.28
CA ARG A 119 21.71 -25.55 -8.66
C ARG A 119 22.99 -24.71 -8.74
N GLY A 120 23.53 -24.28 -7.61
CA GLY A 120 24.68 -23.37 -7.49
C GLY A 120 24.33 -21.89 -7.60
N ASP A 121 23.06 -21.53 -7.72
CA ASP A 121 22.63 -20.13 -7.79
C ASP A 121 22.46 -19.55 -6.37
N SER A 122 22.80 -18.28 -6.15
CA SER A 122 22.70 -17.62 -4.84
C SER A 122 22.42 -16.12 -4.93
N PHE A 123 22.01 -15.52 -3.81
CA PHE A 123 21.88 -14.06 -3.69
C PHE A 123 23.26 -13.39 -3.67
N SER A 124 23.36 -12.19 -4.27
CA SER A 124 24.59 -11.38 -4.26
C SER A 124 24.69 -10.55 -2.97
N ALA A 125 25.80 -10.69 -2.24
CA ALA A 125 26.09 -9.87 -1.06
C ALA A 125 26.25 -8.38 -1.38
N GLN A 126 26.72 -8.05 -2.59
CA GLN A 126 26.91 -6.69 -3.07
C GLN A 126 25.56 -6.03 -3.34
N GLU A 127 24.65 -6.72 -4.02
CA GLU A 127 23.28 -6.23 -4.30
C GLU A 127 22.46 -6.05 -3.02
N LEU A 128 22.55 -6.99 -2.08
CA LEU A 128 21.93 -6.85 -0.76
C LEU A 128 22.43 -5.59 -0.03
N ARG A 129 23.75 -5.38 0.00
CA ARG A 129 24.33 -4.15 0.59
C ARG A 129 23.86 -2.89 -0.12
N ALA A 130 23.81 -2.89 -1.45
CA ALA A 130 23.31 -1.76 -2.23
C ALA A 130 21.83 -1.45 -1.96
N ALA A 131 21.03 -2.47 -1.65
CA ALA A 131 19.63 -2.33 -1.22
C ALA A 131 19.48 -1.87 0.26
N GLY A 132 20.58 -1.73 1.00
CA GLY A 132 20.58 -1.40 2.42
C GLY A 132 20.44 -2.60 3.36
N TRP A 133 20.55 -3.83 2.85
CA TRP A 133 20.44 -5.08 3.61
C TRP A 133 21.84 -5.59 3.99
N THR A 134 22.34 -5.16 5.15
CA THR A 134 23.68 -5.54 5.66
C THR A 134 23.57 -6.62 6.75
N PRO A 135 24.60 -7.47 6.93
CA PRO A 135 24.61 -8.51 7.97
C PRO A 135 24.21 -7.99 9.36
N GLY A 136 23.24 -8.64 9.98
CA GLY A 136 22.75 -8.31 11.32
C GLY A 136 21.85 -7.07 11.42
N ARG A 137 21.55 -6.37 10.32
CA ARG A 137 20.64 -5.22 10.30
C ARG A 137 19.22 -5.68 10.60
N THR A 138 18.52 -4.93 11.45
CA THR A 138 17.08 -5.07 11.63
C THR A 138 16.34 -4.36 10.50
N ILE A 139 15.43 -5.08 9.85
CA ILE A 139 14.53 -4.61 8.81
C ILE A 139 13.12 -4.68 9.36
N ALA A 140 12.49 -3.52 9.54
CA ALA A 140 11.08 -3.47 9.95
C ALA A 140 10.19 -3.61 8.72
N VAL A 141 9.20 -4.52 8.79
CA VAL A 141 8.24 -4.84 7.74
C VAL A 141 6.92 -5.16 8.40
N ASP A 142 5.84 -4.51 7.96
CA ASP A 142 4.47 -4.80 8.46
C ASP A 142 4.37 -4.83 10.00
N GLY A 143 5.11 -3.93 10.67
CA GLY A 143 5.19 -3.83 12.13
C GLY A 143 6.06 -4.90 12.83
N ALA A 144 6.64 -5.86 12.11
CA ALA A 144 7.58 -6.85 12.64
C ALA A 144 9.03 -6.40 12.43
N ALA A 145 9.90 -6.67 13.40
CA ALA A 145 11.33 -6.34 13.34
C ALA A 145 12.14 -7.59 12.98
N LEU A 146 12.31 -7.86 11.69
CA LEU A 146 13.09 -8.99 11.19
C LEU A 146 14.58 -8.66 11.24
N ARG A 147 15.43 -9.65 11.49
CA ARG A 147 16.89 -9.44 11.52
C ARG A 147 17.53 -10.18 10.36
N TRP A 148 18.18 -9.44 9.47
CA TRP A 148 18.95 -10.07 8.40
C TRP A 148 20.11 -10.88 9.00
N PRO A 149 20.39 -12.11 8.51
CA PRO A 149 21.45 -12.97 9.03
C PRO A 149 22.78 -12.23 9.22
N ALA A 150 23.42 -12.43 10.36
CA ALA A 150 24.70 -11.81 10.70
C ALA A 150 25.89 -12.70 10.30
N THR A 151 25.87 -13.17 9.06
CA THR A 151 26.80 -14.16 8.53
C THR A 151 27.60 -13.57 7.37
N ALA A 152 28.84 -14.03 7.21
CA ALA A 152 29.64 -13.65 6.04
C ALA A 152 29.15 -14.42 4.79
N PRO A 153 29.27 -13.84 3.57
CA PRO A 153 28.94 -14.56 2.34
C PRO A 153 29.67 -15.90 2.25
N GLY A 154 29.00 -16.95 1.75
CA GLY A 154 29.51 -18.32 1.70
C GLY A 154 29.46 -19.07 3.04
N ARG A 155 28.88 -18.49 4.10
CA ARG A 155 28.54 -19.21 5.34
C ARG A 155 27.04 -19.52 5.38
N PRO A 156 26.61 -20.52 6.16
CA PRO A 156 25.19 -20.76 6.35
C PRO A 156 24.48 -19.52 6.88
N ASP A 157 23.35 -19.17 6.26
CA ASP A 157 22.61 -17.91 6.51
C ASP A 157 21.09 -18.09 6.48
N ASN A 158 20.61 -19.30 6.20
CA ASN A 158 19.20 -19.63 6.23
C ASN A 158 19.00 -21.08 6.66
N VAL A 159 17.78 -21.39 7.11
CA VAL A 159 17.34 -22.74 7.43
C VAL A 159 16.49 -23.26 6.27
N LEU A 160 16.84 -24.44 5.75
CA LEU A 160 15.94 -25.21 4.89
C LEU A 160 14.90 -25.93 5.77
N ALA A 161 13.66 -25.46 5.76
CA ALA A 161 12.63 -25.90 6.70
C ALA A 161 12.29 -27.39 6.55
N ALA A 162 12.59 -28.15 7.61
CA ALA A 162 12.44 -29.61 7.71
C ALA A 162 11.83 -30.06 9.06
N GLY A 163 11.19 -29.16 9.82
CA GLY A 163 10.62 -29.43 11.14
C GLY A 163 11.47 -28.97 12.33
N GLN A 164 12.47 -28.12 12.12
CA GLN A 164 13.32 -27.59 13.18
C GLN A 164 12.51 -26.77 14.20
N ALA A 165 12.86 -26.86 15.48
CA ALA A 165 12.24 -26.09 16.56
C ALA A 165 13.05 -24.82 16.85
N VAL A 166 12.45 -23.66 16.54
CA VAL A 166 13.05 -22.33 16.73
C VAL A 166 12.57 -21.74 18.04
N ARG A 167 13.52 -21.26 18.85
CA ARG A 167 13.25 -20.48 20.07
C ARG A 167 12.76 -19.09 19.69
N LEU A 168 11.56 -18.74 20.17
CA LEU A 168 10.98 -17.42 20.03
C LEU A 168 10.07 -17.16 21.22
N SER A 169 10.32 -16.07 21.95
CA SER A 169 9.56 -15.74 23.15
C SER A 169 8.88 -14.37 23.02
N GLY A 170 7.62 -14.28 23.40
CA GLY A 170 6.91 -13.01 23.51
C GLY A 170 5.44 -13.11 23.15
N ARG A 171 4.73 -11.98 23.25
CA ARG A 171 3.34 -11.85 22.80
C ARG A 171 3.31 -10.99 21.53
N GLY A 172 2.45 -11.36 20.59
CA GLY A 172 2.30 -10.63 19.34
C GLY A 172 0.90 -10.78 18.74
N GLU A 173 0.63 -9.99 17.71
CA GLU A 173 -0.61 -10.08 16.92
C GLU A 173 -0.48 -11.04 15.75
N ALA A 174 0.75 -11.29 15.29
CA ALA A 174 1.07 -12.23 14.22
C ALA A 174 2.55 -12.62 14.26
N LEU A 175 2.92 -13.64 13.49
CA LEU A 175 4.29 -14.10 13.30
C LEU A 175 4.72 -13.89 11.85
N THR A 176 5.73 -13.05 11.61
CA THR A 176 6.25 -12.74 10.28
C THR A 176 7.53 -13.50 10.02
N PHE A 177 7.65 -14.13 8.85
CA PHE A 177 8.84 -14.81 8.38
C PHE A 177 9.44 -14.07 7.19
N LEU A 178 10.78 -13.98 7.17
CA LEU A 178 11.53 -13.62 5.97
C LEU A 178 11.91 -14.90 5.24
N VAL A 179 11.34 -15.09 4.05
CA VAL A 179 11.39 -16.36 3.33
C VAL A 179 11.59 -16.20 1.84
N ALA A 180 12.04 -17.29 1.22
CA ALA A 180 11.91 -17.52 -0.21
C ALA A 180 11.78 -19.02 -0.49
N GLY A 181 10.97 -19.36 -1.50
CA GLY A 181 10.94 -20.70 -2.07
C GLY A 181 12.09 -20.88 -3.07
N GLY A 182 12.69 -22.06 -3.10
CA GLY A 182 13.73 -22.40 -4.06
C GLY A 182 14.16 -23.85 -3.93
N GLY A 183 14.46 -24.52 -5.03
CA GLY A 183 14.90 -25.92 -5.00
C GLY A 183 15.10 -26.48 -6.41
N PRO A 184 15.77 -27.65 -6.53
CA PRO A 184 16.06 -28.23 -7.82
C PRO A 184 14.80 -28.64 -8.60
N GLY A 185 13.69 -28.89 -7.91
CA GLY A 185 12.37 -29.20 -8.49
C GLY A 185 11.40 -28.01 -8.54
N ALA A 186 11.70 -26.87 -7.91
CA ALA A 186 10.87 -25.68 -7.96
C ALA A 186 10.86 -25.10 -9.38
N ARG A 187 9.86 -25.48 -10.17
CA ARG A 187 9.65 -25.01 -11.56
C ARG A 187 8.43 -24.11 -11.72
N THR A 188 7.63 -23.93 -10.67
CA THR A 188 6.40 -23.14 -10.69
C THR A 188 6.50 -21.92 -9.79
N ARG A 189 5.67 -20.90 -10.06
CA ARG A 189 5.62 -19.65 -9.28
C ARG A 189 5.22 -19.88 -7.82
N ASP A 190 4.51 -20.98 -7.56
CA ASP A 190 3.89 -21.31 -6.27
C ASP A 190 4.90 -21.51 -5.13
N GLY A 191 6.16 -21.78 -5.48
CA GLY A 191 7.28 -21.91 -4.56
C GLY A 191 7.13 -23.11 -3.61
N ALA A 192 7.37 -22.89 -2.33
CA ALA A 192 7.33 -23.91 -1.29
C ALA A 192 6.27 -23.59 -0.24
N ALA A 193 5.61 -24.61 0.29
CA ALA A 193 4.66 -24.43 1.38
C ALA A 193 4.69 -25.62 2.34
N GLY A 194 4.24 -25.38 3.58
CA GLY A 194 4.02 -26.44 4.55
C GLY A 194 3.33 -25.94 5.82
N THR A 195 3.02 -26.89 6.70
CA THR A 195 2.38 -26.62 7.99
C THR A 195 3.41 -26.65 9.11
N GLY A 196 3.46 -25.60 9.91
CA GLY A 196 4.27 -25.50 11.12
C GLY A 196 3.40 -25.46 12.39
N LEU A 197 4.07 -25.31 13.54
CA LEU A 197 3.43 -25.26 14.86
C LEU A 197 3.94 -24.06 15.67
N VAL A 198 3.05 -23.34 16.33
CA VAL A 198 3.39 -22.39 17.40
C VAL A 198 3.08 -23.06 18.73
N ARG A 199 4.05 -23.05 19.65
CA ARG A 199 3.85 -23.48 21.04
C ARG A 199 3.79 -22.26 21.94
N TYR A 200 2.93 -22.32 22.94
CA TYR A 200 2.74 -21.25 23.91
C TYR A 200 3.27 -21.67 25.29
N ARG A 201 3.52 -20.69 26.17
CA ARG A 201 4.04 -20.94 27.52
C ARG A 201 3.07 -21.69 28.43
N ASP A 202 1.77 -21.60 28.18
CA ASP A 202 0.72 -22.32 28.92
C ASP A 202 0.59 -23.80 28.51
N GLY A 203 1.43 -24.26 27.59
CA GLY A 203 1.43 -25.63 27.07
C GLY A 203 0.51 -25.84 25.87
N SER A 204 -0.30 -24.86 25.48
CA SER A 204 -1.15 -24.96 24.29
C SER A 204 -0.32 -24.88 23.01
N ARG A 205 -0.95 -25.26 21.88
CA ARG A 205 -0.34 -25.22 20.55
C ARG A 205 -1.36 -24.84 19.48
N SER A 206 -0.90 -24.13 18.45
CA SER A 206 -1.68 -23.85 17.24
C SER A 206 -0.86 -24.19 15.99
N THR A 207 -1.53 -24.60 14.92
CA THR A 207 -0.88 -24.82 13.62
C THR A 207 -0.93 -23.55 12.77
N TYR A 208 -0.02 -23.47 11.80
CA TYR A 208 -0.05 -22.42 10.78
C TYR A 208 0.42 -22.97 9.44
N ARG A 209 -0.04 -22.38 8.34
CA ARG A 209 0.46 -22.66 7.00
C ARG A 209 1.38 -21.53 6.55
N LEU A 210 2.58 -21.87 6.11
CA LEU A 210 3.53 -20.93 5.53
C LEU A 210 3.75 -21.28 4.07
N ARG A 211 3.55 -20.32 3.19
CA ARG A 211 3.82 -20.41 1.75
C ARG A 211 4.82 -19.32 1.38
N ALA A 212 5.95 -19.70 0.81
CA ALA A 212 6.93 -18.79 0.24
C ALA A 212 6.95 -18.97 -1.28
N PRO A 213 6.65 -17.92 -2.06
CA PRO A 213 6.77 -18.02 -3.51
C PRO A 213 8.23 -18.22 -3.95
N ASP A 214 8.39 -18.72 -5.17
CA ASP A 214 9.73 -18.98 -5.72
C ASP A 214 10.54 -17.67 -5.85
N TRP A 215 11.82 -17.72 -5.50
CA TRP A 215 12.69 -16.55 -5.49
C TRP A 215 12.93 -15.98 -6.89
N ARG A 216 12.95 -16.81 -7.94
CA ARG A 216 13.27 -16.40 -9.33
C ARG A 216 12.02 -16.09 -10.16
N THR A 217 10.96 -16.84 -9.97
CA THR A 217 9.77 -16.84 -10.82
C THR A 217 8.50 -16.37 -10.12
N GLY A 218 8.53 -16.27 -8.78
CA GLY A 218 7.38 -15.82 -8.00
C GLY A 218 6.94 -14.39 -8.32
N PRO A 219 5.76 -14.00 -7.83
CA PRO A 219 5.13 -12.72 -8.11
C PRO A 219 6.00 -11.54 -7.66
N LEU A 220 6.22 -10.59 -8.56
CA LEU A 220 6.83 -9.30 -8.23
C LEU A 220 5.92 -8.38 -7.38
N PRO A 221 4.58 -8.39 -7.53
CA PRO A 221 3.65 -7.55 -6.74
C PRO A 221 3.73 -7.74 -5.22
N THR A 222 3.99 -8.96 -4.74
CA THR A 222 4.02 -9.30 -3.29
C THR A 222 5.43 -9.41 -2.72
N LYS A 223 6.48 -9.16 -3.52
CA LYS A 223 7.86 -9.23 -3.01
C LYS A 223 8.10 -8.15 -1.97
N LEU A 224 8.92 -8.48 -0.98
CA LEU A 224 9.50 -7.50 -0.06
C LEU A 224 10.71 -6.82 -0.69
N LEU A 225 11.64 -7.61 -1.23
CA LEU A 225 12.87 -7.15 -1.86
C LEU A 225 13.02 -7.82 -3.22
N GLY A 226 13.42 -7.04 -4.23
CA GLY A 226 13.83 -7.53 -5.54
C GLY A 226 15.25 -7.10 -5.86
N LEU A 227 16.14 -8.04 -6.15
CA LEU A 227 17.51 -7.77 -6.54
C LEU A 227 17.70 -8.10 -8.03
N PRO A 228 18.37 -7.25 -8.82
CA PRO A 228 18.43 -7.39 -10.28
C PRO A 228 19.32 -8.53 -10.78
N HIS A 229 20.19 -9.06 -9.93
CA HIS A 229 21.17 -10.09 -10.28
C HIS A 229 21.17 -11.21 -9.23
N ARG A 230 21.58 -12.40 -9.69
CA ARG A 230 21.98 -13.53 -8.85
C ARG A 230 23.40 -13.95 -9.18
N ASN A 231 24.05 -14.62 -8.25
CA ASN A 231 25.31 -15.30 -8.51
C ASN A 231 25.04 -16.73 -8.99
N THR A 232 25.85 -17.18 -9.93
CA THR A 232 25.90 -18.55 -10.46
C THR A 232 27.36 -19.02 -10.43
N PRO A 233 27.69 -20.32 -10.56
CA PRO A 233 29.08 -20.76 -10.53
C PRO A 233 29.98 -20.06 -11.57
N ASP A 234 29.40 -19.63 -12.70
CA ASP A 234 30.10 -18.94 -13.79
C ASP A 234 30.22 -17.41 -13.58
N GLY A 235 29.63 -16.85 -12.51
CA GLY A 235 29.56 -15.40 -12.31
C GLY A 235 28.15 -14.87 -12.11
N ARG A 236 28.04 -13.53 -12.09
CA ARG A 236 26.77 -12.80 -11.98
C ARG A 236 25.92 -13.03 -13.22
N ARG A 237 24.62 -13.30 -13.02
CA ARG A 237 23.62 -13.33 -14.08
C ARG A 237 22.46 -12.40 -13.77
N ALA A 238 22.03 -11.66 -14.77
CA ALA A 238 20.83 -10.84 -14.69
C ALA A 238 19.58 -11.69 -14.50
N GLY A 239 18.61 -11.12 -13.80
CA GLY A 239 17.32 -11.73 -13.50
C GLY A 239 16.91 -11.40 -12.08
N THR A 240 15.71 -10.83 -11.92
CA THR A 240 15.23 -10.43 -10.61
C THR A 240 15.08 -11.65 -9.70
N VAL A 241 15.70 -11.59 -8.53
CA VAL A 241 15.49 -12.54 -7.43
C VAL A 241 14.80 -11.86 -6.25
N ARG A 242 13.95 -12.59 -5.54
CA ARG A 242 12.97 -12.04 -4.61
C ARG A 242 13.12 -12.63 -3.21
N LEU A 243 12.92 -11.78 -2.21
CA LEU A 243 12.59 -12.18 -0.84
C LEU A 243 11.18 -11.73 -0.51
N TYR A 244 10.51 -12.48 0.35
CA TYR A 244 9.15 -12.22 0.78
C TYR A 244 9.08 -12.12 2.31
N ALA A 245 8.26 -11.20 2.80
CA ALA A 245 7.74 -11.29 4.16
C ALA A 245 6.39 -12.00 4.10
N VAL A 246 6.26 -13.09 4.83
CA VAL A 246 5.01 -13.85 4.91
C VAL A 246 4.61 -13.94 6.36
N THR A 247 3.40 -13.47 6.64
CA THR A 247 2.87 -13.44 8.01
C THR A 247 1.84 -14.53 8.21
N VAL A 248 1.84 -15.13 9.39
CA VAL A 248 0.91 -16.19 9.81
C VAL A 248 0.29 -15.83 11.16
N PRO A 249 -0.90 -16.34 11.48
CA PRO A 249 -1.56 -16.04 12.74
C PRO A 249 -0.80 -16.62 13.95
N VAL A 250 -0.93 -15.92 15.09
CA VAL A 250 -0.66 -16.45 16.43
C VAL A 250 -1.87 -16.17 17.31
N GLU A 251 -2.08 -16.98 18.34
CA GLU A 251 -3.17 -16.76 19.28
C GLU A 251 -2.93 -15.48 20.09
N ARG A 252 -3.74 -14.45 19.85
CA ARG A 252 -3.63 -13.14 20.49
C ARG A 252 -3.67 -13.28 22.01
N GLY A 253 -2.82 -12.52 22.69
CA GLY A 253 -2.73 -12.49 24.14
C GLY A 253 -1.96 -13.66 24.76
N ARG A 254 -1.67 -14.73 24.00
CA ARG A 254 -0.82 -15.84 24.47
C ARG A 254 0.66 -15.54 24.24
N GLU A 255 1.50 -16.08 25.13
CA GLU A 255 2.94 -15.92 25.03
C GLU A 255 3.53 -17.12 24.27
N VAL A 256 4.09 -16.84 23.09
CA VAL A 256 4.82 -17.83 22.30
C VAL A 256 6.08 -18.26 23.05
N SER A 257 6.38 -19.55 23.02
CA SER A 257 7.59 -20.16 23.59
C SER A 257 8.53 -20.72 22.53
N SER A 258 7.98 -21.23 21.42
CA SER A 258 8.75 -21.73 20.28
C SER A 258 7.89 -21.85 19.03
N VAL A 259 8.56 -21.96 17.88
CA VAL A 259 7.96 -22.15 16.57
C VAL A 259 8.63 -23.34 15.91
N THR A 260 7.87 -24.36 15.54
CA THR A 260 8.34 -25.47 14.71
C THR A 260 8.13 -25.09 13.25
N LEU A 261 9.22 -25.00 12.48
CA LEU A 261 9.18 -24.70 11.06
C LEU A 261 8.44 -25.81 10.28
N PRO A 262 7.83 -25.50 9.13
CA PRO A 262 7.21 -26.52 8.30
C PRO A 262 8.19 -27.59 7.83
N ARG A 263 7.66 -28.76 7.50
CA ARG A 263 8.39 -29.75 6.70
C ARG A 263 8.09 -29.50 5.23
N ALA A 264 8.99 -28.82 4.52
CA ALA A 264 8.91 -28.69 3.08
C ALA A 264 9.65 -29.87 2.40
N GLY A 265 9.13 -30.35 1.27
CA GLY A 265 9.77 -31.43 0.52
C GLY A 265 11.12 -30.99 -0.07
N ARG A 266 12.08 -31.93 -0.21
CA ARG A 266 13.43 -31.64 -0.73
C ARG A 266 13.46 -31.04 -2.14
N GLU A 267 12.39 -31.20 -2.91
CA GLU A 267 12.30 -30.69 -4.30
C GLU A 267 11.89 -29.21 -4.38
N ALA A 268 11.18 -28.69 -3.37
CA ALA A 268 10.75 -27.30 -3.25
C ALA A 268 11.12 -26.79 -1.85
N GLY A 269 12.35 -26.30 -1.71
CA GLY A 269 12.89 -25.83 -0.45
C GLY A 269 12.21 -24.57 0.05
N LEU A 270 11.85 -24.57 1.33
CA LEU A 270 11.36 -23.39 2.05
C LEU A 270 12.51 -22.84 2.88
N HIS A 271 13.08 -21.73 2.43
CA HIS A 271 14.23 -21.10 3.08
C HIS A 271 13.76 -20.03 4.06
N VAL A 272 14.17 -20.14 5.33
CA VAL A 272 13.83 -19.19 6.39
C VAL A 272 15.09 -18.44 6.81
N PHE A 273 15.10 -17.13 6.59
CA PHE A 273 16.23 -16.24 6.93
C PHE A 273 16.04 -15.55 8.29
N SER A 274 14.79 -15.28 8.67
CA SER A 274 14.42 -14.62 9.93
C SER A 274 12.97 -14.92 10.27
N LEU A 275 12.62 -14.83 11.54
CA LEU A 275 11.22 -14.74 12.01
C LEU A 275 11.13 -13.79 13.20
N ALA A 276 10.01 -13.08 13.30
CA ALA A 276 9.75 -12.14 14.39
C ALA A 276 8.25 -12.06 14.70
N LEU A 277 7.92 -11.90 15.98
CA LEU A 277 6.57 -11.53 16.38
C LEU A 277 6.32 -10.07 16.00
N ARG A 278 5.18 -9.80 15.39
CA ARG A 278 4.64 -8.45 15.30
C ARG A 278 4.10 -8.05 16.67
N GLY A 279 4.68 -7.02 17.27
CA GLY A 279 4.27 -6.55 18.59
C GLY A 279 2.82 -6.05 18.61
N PRO A 280 2.17 -6.02 19.80
CA PRO A 280 0.80 -5.53 19.92
C PRO A 280 0.70 -4.04 19.61
N SER A 281 -0.40 -3.65 18.96
CA SER A 281 -0.73 -2.27 18.61
C SER A 281 -1.81 -1.65 19.50
N ASN A 282 -2.30 -2.39 20.51
CA ASN A 282 -3.40 -2.00 21.41
C ASN A 282 -3.22 -0.69 22.21
N GLY A 283 -2.02 -0.11 22.24
CA GLY A 283 -1.75 1.21 22.80
C GLY A 283 -1.81 2.36 21.80
N TRP A 284 -2.16 2.08 20.54
CA TRP A 284 -2.16 3.02 19.43
C TRP A 284 -3.44 2.89 18.59
N THR A 285 -3.88 4.01 18.05
CA THR A 285 -4.93 4.10 17.03
C THR A 285 -4.33 4.72 15.78
N GLY A 286 -4.46 4.04 14.64
CA GLY A 286 -4.19 4.67 13.36
C GLY A 286 -5.19 5.81 13.12
N THR A 287 -4.72 7.04 12.97
CA THR A 287 -5.58 8.21 12.71
C THR A 287 -5.61 8.60 11.24
N TRP A 288 -4.62 8.20 10.46
CA TRP A 288 -4.54 8.46 9.04
C TRP A 288 -3.62 7.40 8.41
N ALA A 289 -3.97 6.92 7.23
CA ALA A 289 -3.10 6.08 6.41
C ALA A 289 -3.42 6.32 4.93
N ALA A 290 -2.48 5.93 4.08
CA ALA A 290 -2.67 5.84 2.64
C ALA A 290 -1.77 4.73 2.08
N SER A 291 -2.30 3.97 1.12
CA SER A 291 -1.59 2.88 0.47
C SER A 291 -0.58 3.37 -0.54
N THR A 292 0.59 2.72 -0.60
CA THR A 292 1.52 2.94 -1.72
C THR A 292 0.92 2.40 -3.02
N SER A 293 0.63 3.29 -3.96
CA SER A 293 -0.03 2.97 -5.24
C SER A 293 0.95 2.64 -6.37
N GLY A 294 2.24 2.96 -6.19
CA GLY A 294 3.31 2.51 -7.07
C GLY A 294 4.65 3.17 -6.75
N TYR A 295 5.67 2.83 -7.54
CA TYR A 295 6.98 3.48 -7.53
C TYR A 295 7.15 4.25 -8.84
N THR A 296 7.46 5.54 -8.75
CA THR A 296 7.49 6.41 -9.92
C THR A 296 8.65 7.39 -9.89
N THR A 297 9.03 7.88 -11.08
CA THR A 297 10.01 8.95 -11.22
C THR A 297 9.44 10.25 -10.63
N VAL A 298 10.16 10.83 -9.68
CA VAL A 298 9.80 12.09 -9.02
C VAL A 298 10.79 13.22 -9.33
N GLY A 299 12.02 12.86 -9.68
CA GLY A 299 13.15 13.77 -9.73
C GLY A 299 13.86 13.87 -11.09
N PRO A 300 15.13 14.34 -11.11
CA PRO A 300 16.00 14.47 -9.93
C PRO A 300 15.53 15.56 -8.96
N TRP A 301 15.38 15.19 -7.69
CA TRP A 301 15.27 16.11 -6.55
C TRP A 301 16.56 16.03 -5.77
N THR A 302 17.24 17.16 -5.55
CA THR A 302 18.48 17.20 -4.79
C THR A 302 18.26 18.05 -3.55
N ASP A 303 18.48 17.46 -2.38
CA ASP A 303 18.47 18.18 -1.09
C ASP A 303 17.19 19.03 -0.88
N ARG A 304 16.04 18.34 -0.83
CA ARG A 304 14.70 18.96 -0.75
C ARG A 304 13.92 18.54 0.48
N THR A 305 12.93 19.34 0.85
CA THR A 305 11.98 19.03 1.91
C THR A 305 10.56 18.90 1.35
N LEU A 306 9.94 17.75 1.61
CA LEU A 306 8.51 17.52 1.40
C LEU A 306 7.73 18.12 2.57
N ARG A 307 6.52 18.64 2.33
CA ARG A 307 5.55 19.02 3.37
C ARG A 307 4.18 18.47 3.00
N LEU A 308 3.83 17.36 3.63
CA LEU A 308 2.68 16.54 3.30
C LEU A 308 1.49 16.94 4.17
N VAL A 309 0.37 17.26 3.53
CA VAL A 309 -0.91 17.55 4.21
C VAL A 309 -1.67 16.25 4.38
N VAL A 310 -2.02 15.90 5.62
CA VAL A 310 -2.82 14.71 5.96
C VAL A 310 -3.94 15.08 6.92
N HIS A 311 -5.06 14.36 6.89
CA HIS A 311 -6.24 14.66 7.71
C HIS A 311 -6.45 13.59 8.78
N SER A 312 -6.42 13.98 10.05
CA SER A 312 -6.58 13.05 11.18
C SER A 312 -8.04 12.70 11.43
N SER A 313 -8.36 11.41 11.53
CA SER A 313 -9.65 10.92 12.03
C SER A 313 -9.76 10.97 13.57
N ALA A 314 -8.86 10.30 14.28
CA ALA A 314 -8.83 10.17 15.73
C ALA A 314 -7.77 11.08 16.39
N GLY A 315 -8.11 11.64 17.55
CA GLY A 315 -7.17 12.46 18.32
C GLY A 315 -6.43 11.68 19.39
N GLY A 316 -5.27 12.18 19.81
CA GLY A 316 -4.53 11.62 20.95
C GLY A 316 -3.36 12.49 21.42
N PRO A 317 -2.76 12.17 22.58
CA PRO A 317 -1.77 13.02 23.24
C PRO A 317 -0.34 12.86 22.73
N ARG A 318 -0.05 11.76 22.03
CA ARG A 318 1.24 11.45 21.41
C ARG A 318 1.01 11.00 19.99
N ALA A 319 1.98 11.23 19.13
CA ALA A 319 1.94 10.82 17.74
C ALA A 319 3.20 10.04 17.35
N ARG A 320 3.09 9.26 16.28
CA ARG A 320 4.22 8.74 15.50
C ARG A 320 3.81 8.67 14.03
N ILE A 321 4.78 8.74 13.14
CA ILE A 321 4.55 8.54 11.70
C ILE A 321 5.12 7.21 11.23
N ARG A 322 4.58 6.70 10.13
CA ARG A 322 5.02 5.49 9.45
C ARG A 322 5.48 5.84 8.04
N LEU A 323 6.74 5.53 7.76
CA LEU A 323 7.37 5.71 6.46
C LEU A 323 7.63 4.33 5.83
N GLU A 324 7.43 4.21 4.52
CA GLU A 324 7.68 2.99 3.76
C GLU A 324 8.46 3.26 2.48
N ASN A 325 9.43 2.39 2.19
CA ASN A 325 10.20 2.37 0.96
C ASN A 325 9.79 1.17 0.08
N THR A 326 8.49 0.92 0.02
CA THR A 326 7.85 -0.18 -0.72
C THR A 326 8.20 -0.11 -2.21
N PHE A 327 8.38 -1.28 -2.85
CA PHE A 327 8.74 -1.43 -4.28
C PHE A 327 10.07 -0.84 -4.75
N SER A 328 10.71 0.01 -3.94
CA SER A 328 12.00 0.62 -4.25
C SER A 328 13.12 -0.41 -4.23
N PRO A 329 14.06 -0.38 -5.19
CA PRO A 329 15.24 -1.25 -5.19
C PRO A 329 16.40 -0.70 -4.35
N ALA A 330 16.30 0.54 -3.84
CA ALA A 330 17.41 1.24 -3.19
C ALA A 330 16.98 1.90 -1.87
N PRO A 331 17.89 2.08 -0.90
CA PRO A 331 17.59 2.77 0.33
C PRO A 331 17.28 4.26 0.10
N VAL A 332 16.43 4.83 0.95
CA VAL A 332 16.12 6.26 0.97
C VAL A 332 16.59 6.87 2.29
N ARG A 333 17.39 7.93 2.21
CA ARG A 333 17.85 8.67 3.40
C ARG A 333 16.85 9.75 3.79
N ILE A 334 16.47 9.74 5.07
CA ILE A 334 15.68 10.77 5.73
C ILE A 334 16.62 11.58 6.61
N GLY A 335 16.81 12.86 6.30
CA GLY A 335 17.70 13.75 7.06
C GLY A 335 17.07 14.20 8.38
N HIS A 336 15.87 14.76 8.29
CA HIS A 336 15.05 15.20 9.41
C HIS A 336 13.57 15.08 9.06
N ALA A 337 12.72 14.92 10.07
CA ALA A 337 11.28 14.94 9.89
C ALA A 337 10.59 15.69 11.04
N THR A 338 9.48 16.34 10.75
CA THR A 338 8.68 17.07 11.75
C THR A 338 7.19 16.84 11.55
N VAL A 339 6.41 16.99 12.61
CA VAL A 339 4.95 17.08 12.57
C VAL A 339 4.46 18.42 13.13
N ALA A 340 3.43 19.00 12.53
CA ALA A 340 2.77 20.21 13.02
C ALA A 340 1.28 20.20 12.72
N LEU A 341 0.48 21.01 13.42
CA LEU A 341 -0.86 21.35 12.97
C LEU A 341 -0.78 22.24 11.74
N ARG A 342 -1.68 22.04 10.78
CA ARG A 342 -1.74 22.89 9.58
C ARG A 342 -2.41 24.23 9.92
N GLY A 343 -1.79 25.31 9.44
CA GLY A 343 -2.40 26.64 9.36
C GLY A 343 -3.02 26.85 7.99
N LYS A 344 -2.67 27.95 7.31
CA LYS A 344 -3.12 28.21 5.94
C LYS A 344 -2.08 27.71 4.93
N GLY A 345 -2.53 26.95 3.93
CA GLY A 345 -1.66 26.45 2.87
C GLY A 345 -0.55 25.55 3.45
N ALA A 346 0.70 25.90 3.18
CA ALA A 346 1.89 25.22 3.70
C ALA A 346 2.34 25.72 5.08
N ALA A 347 1.73 26.77 5.64
CA ALA A 347 2.13 27.33 6.94
C ALA A 347 1.64 26.46 8.11
N THR A 348 2.41 26.42 9.19
CA THR A 348 2.05 25.67 10.41
C THR A 348 1.21 26.51 11.38
N ALA A 349 0.23 25.89 12.02
CA ALA A 349 -0.50 26.44 13.15
C ALA A 349 0.27 26.11 14.46
N GLY A 350 1.46 26.70 14.61
CA GLY A 350 2.32 26.51 15.77
C GLY A 350 3.72 25.99 15.43
N ARG A 351 4.44 25.49 16.44
CA ARG A 351 5.80 24.98 16.29
C ARG A 351 5.77 23.59 15.63
N ALA A 352 6.61 23.40 14.61
CA ALA A 352 6.92 22.07 14.10
C ALA A 352 7.70 21.27 15.16
N VAL A 353 7.19 20.08 15.48
CA VAL A 353 7.78 19.18 16.47
C VAL A 353 8.70 18.19 15.75
N PRO A 354 9.99 18.12 16.10
CA PRO A 354 10.93 17.18 15.50
C PRO A 354 10.59 15.74 15.85
N LEU A 355 10.82 14.85 14.89
CA LEU A 355 10.65 13.42 15.02
C LEU A 355 12.03 12.75 15.09
N ALA A 356 12.13 11.68 15.87
CA ALA A 356 13.32 10.87 15.96
C ALA A 356 13.04 9.45 15.46
N PHE A 357 14.10 8.72 15.11
CA PHE A 357 14.07 7.34 14.66
C PHE A 357 15.16 6.56 15.41
N GLY A 358 14.77 5.80 16.44
CA GLY A 358 15.71 5.13 17.33
C GLY A 358 16.62 6.12 18.05
N GLY A 359 16.07 7.26 18.48
CA GLY A 359 16.76 8.34 19.18
C GLY A 359 17.55 9.30 18.29
N ARG A 360 17.57 9.10 16.96
CA ARG A 360 18.32 9.94 16.00
C ARG A 360 17.38 10.85 15.21
N SER A 361 17.87 12.02 14.78
CA SER A 361 17.08 13.01 14.03
C SER A 361 16.63 12.53 12.63
N GLY A 362 17.31 11.52 12.08
CA GLY A 362 17.07 10.96 10.76
C GLY A 362 17.37 9.47 10.71
N THR A 363 17.12 8.86 9.55
CA THR A 363 17.31 7.42 9.34
C THR A 363 17.58 7.12 7.87
N GLU A 364 18.05 5.91 7.61
CA GLU A 364 18.09 5.34 6.26
C GLU A 364 17.07 4.20 6.21
N LEU A 365 16.15 4.29 5.26
CA LEU A 365 15.09 3.32 5.04
C LEU A 365 15.50 2.34 3.93
N PRO A 366 15.85 1.08 4.24
CA PRO A 366 16.24 0.09 3.22
C PRO A 366 15.18 -0.13 2.15
N ALA A 367 15.57 -0.73 1.03
CA ALA A 367 14.65 -1.19 -0.01
C ALA A 367 13.59 -2.13 0.60
N GLY A 368 12.31 -1.86 0.33
CA GLY A 368 11.18 -2.65 0.84
C GLY A 368 10.84 -2.46 2.32
N ALA A 369 11.64 -1.72 3.08
CA ALA A 369 11.46 -1.59 4.53
C ALA A 369 10.46 -0.51 4.91
N GLN A 370 9.95 -0.65 6.13
CA GLN A 370 9.14 0.32 6.85
C GLN A 370 9.91 0.88 8.04
N GLN A 371 9.57 2.09 8.49
CA GLN A 371 10.07 2.65 9.74
C GLN A 371 8.99 3.52 10.41
N PHE A 372 8.76 3.26 11.69
CA PHE A 372 8.03 4.19 12.55
C PHE A 372 8.98 5.21 13.16
N SER A 373 8.54 6.46 13.32
CA SER A 373 9.22 7.39 14.21
C SER A 373 9.05 6.97 15.68
N ASP A 374 9.95 7.44 16.52
CA ASP A 374 9.78 7.34 17.97
C ASP A 374 8.51 8.10 18.39
N PRO A 375 7.77 7.60 19.40
CA PRO A 375 6.59 8.29 19.93
C PRO A 375 6.89 9.67 20.50
N VAL A 376 6.32 10.73 19.91
CA VAL A 376 6.54 12.11 20.33
C VAL A 376 5.36 12.69 21.10
N GLY A 377 5.62 13.55 22.10
CA GLY A 377 4.59 14.34 22.78
C GLY A 377 4.05 15.43 21.86
N PHE A 378 3.00 15.11 21.11
CA PHE A 378 2.30 16.01 20.20
C PHE A 378 0.82 15.68 20.23
N ARG A 379 0.01 16.61 20.74
CA ARG A 379 -1.44 16.43 20.78
C ARG A 379 -2.02 16.64 19.38
N VAL A 380 -2.57 15.57 18.82
CA VAL A 380 -3.35 15.58 17.59
C VAL A 380 -4.83 15.74 17.97
N PRO A 381 -5.50 16.85 17.60
CA PRO A 381 -6.95 16.92 17.67
C PRO A 381 -7.56 16.01 16.58
N PRO A 382 -8.73 15.40 16.81
CA PRO A 382 -9.45 14.71 15.73
C PRO A 382 -9.92 15.71 14.66
N ASP A 383 -10.26 15.22 13.46
CA ASP A 383 -10.80 16.01 12.34
C ASP A 383 -9.90 17.16 11.89
N THR A 384 -8.59 17.02 12.03
CA THR A 384 -7.64 18.12 11.86
C THR A 384 -6.57 17.81 10.83
N ASP A 385 -6.27 18.80 10.00
CA ASP A 385 -5.15 18.72 9.05
C ASP A 385 -3.81 18.86 9.79
N LEU A 386 -2.90 17.94 9.49
CA LEU A 386 -1.52 17.93 9.95
C LEU A 386 -0.57 18.22 8.78
N LEU A 387 0.60 18.75 9.12
CA LEU A 387 1.74 18.88 8.22
C LEU A 387 2.84 17.93 8.68
N VAL A 388 3.17 16.93 7.86
CA VAL A 388 4.34 16.08 8.05
C VAL A 388 5.41 16.52 7.06
N SER A 389 6.52 17.07 7.56
CA SER A 389 7.62 17.50 6.70
C SER A 389 8.77 16.50 6.75
N ILE A 390 9.35 16.18 5.60
CA ILE A 390 10.39 15.15 5.44
C ILE A 390 11.52 15.73 4.59
N HIS A 391 12.72 15.79 5.14
CA HIS A 391 13.92 16.21 4.42
C HIS A 391 14.63 15.03 3.76
N LEU A 392 14.90 15.18 2.46
CA LEU A 392 15.62 14.24 1.60
C LEU A 392 16.98 14.88 1.23
N PRO A 393 18.07 14.60 1.99
CA PRO A 393 19.36 15.29 1.84
C PRO A 393 20.15 14.93 0.58
N GLY A 394 19.77 13.87 -0.13
CA GLY A 394 20.49 13.37 -1.31
C GLY A 394 19.74 13.67 -2.61
N THR A 395 20.27 13.15 -3.72
CA THR A 395 19.54 13.14 -4.99
C THR A 395 18.59 11.93 -5.03
N VAL A 396 17.30 12.21 -5.19
CA VAL A 396 16.22 11.23 -5.31
C VAL A 396 15.62 11.32 -6.70
N ARG A 397 15.58 10.19 -7.42
CA ARG A 397 15.06 10.12 -8.79
C ARG A 397 13.67 9.51 -8.86
N ALA A 398 13.38 8.54 -7.99
CA ALA A 398 12.10 7.86 -7.92
C ALA A 398 11.78 7.51 -6.46
N LEU A 399 10.49 7.45 -6.13
CA LEU A 399 9.99 7.13 -4.79
C LEU A 399 8.71 6.29 -4.89
N PRO A 400 8.40 5.50 -3.85
CA PRO A 400 7.04 5.04 -3.64
C PRO A 400 6.14 6.21 -3.30
N VAL A 401 4.96 6.21 -3.91
CA VAL A 401 3.95 7.26 -3.72
C VAL A 401 2.58 6.65 -3.53
N HIS A 402 1.75 7.35 -2.78
CA HIS A 402 0.32 7.35 -3.01
C HIS A 402 0.00 8.49 -3.99
N SER A 403 -0.58 8.17 -5.15
CA SER A 403 -0.67 9.08 -6.30
C SER A 403 -1.89 10.01 -6.32
N TYR A 404 -2.98 9.69 -5.60
CA TYR A 404 -4.23 10.46 -5.64
C TYR A 404 -4.63 10.96 -4.25
N THR A 405 -4.23 12.16 -3.86
CA THR A 405 -4.35 12.56 -2.45
C THR A 405 -5.66 13.28 -2.10
N SER A 406 -6.37 13.81 -3.10
CA SER A 406 -7.42 14.84 -2.95
C SER A 406 -7.03 15.99 -1.99
N GLN A 407 -5.72 16.21 -1.83
CA GLN A 407 -5.09 17.16 -0.93
C GLN A 407 -3.94 17.86 -1.66
N THR A 408 -3.58 19.06 -1.23
CA THR A 408 -2.41 19.77 -1.79
C THR A 408 -1.28 19.74 -0.79
N SER A 409 -0.29 18.87 -1.04
CA SER A 409 0.99 18.89 -0.35
C SER A 409 1.96 19.83 -1.05
N TYR A 410 3.15 20.02 -0.49
CA TYR A 410 4.11 20.99 -0.99
C TYR A 410 5.56 20.49 -0.98
N LEU A 411 6.39 21.12 -1.79
CA LEU A 411 7.79 20.79 -1.97
C LEU A 411 8.63 22.08 -1.92
N SER A 412 9.74 22.05 -1.17
CA SER A 412 10.69 23.17 -1.14
C SER A 412 11.43 23.31 -2.46
N ALA A 413 12.09 24.42 -2.78
CA ALA A 413 12.94 24.51 -3.98
C ALA A 413 14.03 23.40 -4.02
N ASP A 414 14.54 23.09 -5.23
CA ASP A 414 15.67 22.16 -5.38
C ASP A 414 16.94 22.77 -4.75
N GLY A 415 17.71 21.97 -4.02
CA GLY A 415 18.87 22.44 -3.27
C GLY A 415 18.55 23.34 -2.07
N ALA A 416 17.28 23.42 -1.64
CA ALA A 416 16.89 24.30 -0.54
C ALA A 416 17.33 23.80 0.84
N GLY A 417 17.72 22.53 0.96
CA GLY A 417 18.11 21.91 2.20
C GLY A 417 16.95 21.49 3.09
N ASP A 418 17.26 21.30 4.37
CA ASP A 418 16.27 21.02 5.40
C ASP A 418 15.45 22.28 5.72
N ARG A 419 14.15 22.23 5.40
CA ARG A 419 13.14 23.26 5.69
C ARG A 419 12.05 22.76 6.62
N THR A 420 12.21 21.56 7.20
CA THR A 420 11.15 20.89 7.96
C THR A 420 10.64 21.73 9.13
N GLY A 421 11.53 22.49 9.80
CA GLY A 421 11.19 23.39 10.91
C GLY A 421 10.54 24.72 10.53
N GLU A 422 10.46 25.08 9.24
CA GLU A 422 9.94 26.36 8.77
C GLU A 422 8.45 26.51 9.07
N ARG A 423 8.06 27.61 9.72
CA ARG A 423 6.63 27.85 10.04
C ARG A 423 5.87 28.45 8.87
N GLY A 424 6.55 29.31 8.10
CA GLY A 424 6.00 29.96 6.91
C GLY A 424 5.77 28.98 5.78
N GLY A 425 4.98 29.42 4.79
CA GLY A 425 4.74 28.67 3.56
C GLY A 425 5.70 29.03 2.43
N GLU A 426 6.49 30.10 2.56
CA GLU A 426 7.30 30.66 1.46
C GLU A 426 8.36 29.68 0.96
N ALA A 427 8.91 28.86 1.86
CA ALA A 427 9.90 27.85 1.51
C ALA A 427 9.33 26.75 0.60
N TYR A 428 8.00 26.65 0.45
CA TYR A 428 7.28 25.55 -0.18
C TYR A 428 6.49 26.00 -1.41
N GLY A 429 7.19 26.52 -2.42
CA GLY A 429 6.59 27.13 -3.61
C GLY A 429 6.00 26.16 -4.65
N THR A 430 6.22 24.85 -4.53
CA THR A 430 5.73 23.86 -5.50
C THR A 430 4.64 22.99 -4.88
N ALA A 431 3.48 22.91 -5.53
CA ALA A 431 2.43 21.96 -5.16
C ALA A 431 2.85 20.52 -5.49
N LEU A 432 2.55 19.60 -4.59
CA LEU A 432 2.83 18.17 -4.70
C LEU A 432 1.50 17.40 -4.56
N PRO A 433 0.97 16.81 -5.65
CA PRO A 433 -0.34 16.14 -5.63
C PRO A 433 -0.28 14.68 -5.14
N SER A 434 0.84 14.25 -4.54
CA SER A 434 1.08 12.89 -4.05
C SER A 434 1.58 12.88 -2.59
N TRP A 435 1.52 11.71 -1.95
CA TRP A 435 2.19 11.44 -0.68
C TRP A 435 3.34 10.44 -0.89
N PRO A 436 4.58 10.92 -1.09
CA PRO A 436 5.74 10.03 -1.13
C PRO A 436 6.12 9.55 0.27
N LEU A 437 6.48 8.26 0.39
CA LEU A 437 7.00 7.59 1.60
C LEU A 437 6.06 7.50 2.81
N LEU A 438 5.26 8.54 3.10
CA LEU A 438 4.39 8.60 4.27
C LEU A 438 3.14 7.74 4.04
N THR A 439 2.97 6.70 4.87
CA THR A 439 1.87 5.73 4.76
C THR A 439 1.01 5.66 6.01
N GLY A 440 1.41 6.27 7.12
CA GLY A 440 0.58 6.30 8.32
C GLY A 440 0.94 7.39 9.33
N VAL A 441 -0.06 7.79 10.11
CA VAL A 441 0.07 8.58 11.34
C VAL A 441 -0.77 7.90 12.40
N ASP A 442 -0.14 7.62 13.54
CA ASP A 442 -0.80 7.00 14.69
C ASP A 442 -0.85 7.97 15.87
N VAL A 443 -1.89 7.82 16.69
CA VAL A 443 -2.03 8.50 17.97
C VAL A 443 -2.09 7.50 19.13
N ALA A 444 -1.53 7.86 20.28
CA ALA A 444 -1.53 6.96 21.43
C ALA A 444 -2.93 6.85 22.07
N GLY A 445 -3.30 5.63 22.47
CA GLY A 445 -4.60 5.30 23.04
C GLY A 445 -5.69 5.06 21.99
N GLY A 446 -6.96 5.13 22.42
CA GLY A 446 -8.13 4.88 21.58
C GLY A 446 -8.46 3.39 21.40
N PRO A 447 -9.61 3.08 20.78
CA PRO A 447 -10.10 1.70 20.65
C PRO A 447 -9.48 0.93 19.46
N GLY A 448 -8.62 1.56 18.67
CA GLY A 448 -8.10 1.02 17.41
C GLY A 448 -8.73 1.71 16.19
N SER A 449 -8.69 1.06 15.03
CA SER A 449 -9.13 1.64 13.76
C SER A 449 -9.98 0.71 12.91
N VAL A 450 -10.78 1.33 12.05
CA VAL A 450 -11.48 0.72 10.91
C VAL A 450 -10.70 1.05 9.64
N VAL A 451 -10.47 0.05 8.79
CA VAL A 451 -9.77 0.20 7.51
C VAL A 451 -10.77 0.20 6.37
N ALA A 452 -10.74 1.22 5.52
CA ALA A 452 -11.48 1.27 4.26
C ALA A 452 -10.56 0.80 3.12
N LEU A 453 -10.74 -0.43 2.65
CA LEU A 453 -10.01 -1.00 1.52
C LEU A 453 -10.82 -0.78 0.25
N GLY A 454 -10.23 -0.10 -0.75
CA GLY A 454 -10.94 0.11 -2.01
C GLY A 454 -10.16 0.77 -3.13
N ASP A 455 -10.90 1.24 -4.13
CA ASP A 455 -10.38 1.89 -5.34
C ASP A 455 -10.52 3.44 -5.31
N SER A 456 -10.66 4.08 -6.47
CA SER A 456 -10.79 5.54 -6.65
C SER A 456 -11.98 6.13 -5.90
N ILE A 457 -13.07 5.38 -5.74
CA ILE A 457 -14.25 5.86 -5.01
C ILE A 457 -13.91 5.99 -3.52
N THR A 458 -13.16 5.03 -2.99
CA THR A 458 -12.67 5.07 -1.59
C THR A 458 -11.55 6.10 -1.42
N ASP A 459 -10.67 6.23 -2.41
CA ASP A 459 -9.61 7.24 -2.46
C ASP A 459 -10.18 8.68 -2.44
N GLY A 460 -11.36 8.85 -3.04
CA GLY A 460 -12.16 10.07 -2.94
C GLY A 460 -12.32 10.83 -4.24
N GLU A 461 -12.22 10.17 -5.38
CA GLU A 461 -12.36 10.80 -6.68
C GLU A 461 -13.73 11.50 -6.82
N ARG A 462 -13.73 12.70 -7.41
CA ARG A 462 -14.86 13.65 -7.50
C ARG A 462 -15.40 14.22 -6.18
N SER A 463 -14.84 13.88 -5.02
CA SER A 463 -15.07 14.68 -3.80
C SER A 463 -14.38 16.04 -3.92
N THR A 464 -14.92 17.05 -3.23
CA THR A 464 -14.34 18.41 -3.24
C THR A 464 -12.90 18.39 -2.68
N PRO A 465 -11.87 18.74 -3.47
CA PRO A 465 -10.48 18.69 -3.02
C PRO A 465 -10.23 19.53 -1.77
N GLY A 466 -9.49 18.99 -0.82
CA GLY A 466 -9.16 19.66 0.44
C GLY A 466 -10.32 19.79 1.44
N ALA A 467 -11.55 19.46 1.06
CA ALA A 467 -12.71 19.57 1.96
C ALA A 467 -12.88 18.35 2.88
N ASN A 468 -12.06 17.29 2.68
CA ASN A 468 -12.12 16.04 3.43
C ASN A 468 -13.52 15.41 3.44
N ARG A 469 -14.24 15.43 2.30
CA ARG A 469 -15.63 14.94 2.15
C ARG A 469 -15.72 13.52 1.56
N ARG A 470 -14.63 12.77 1.60
CA ARG A 470 -14.59 11.36 1.20
C ARG A 470 -15.41 10.54 2.19
N TRP A 471 -15.97 9.42 1.74
CA TRP A 471 -16.79 8.59 2.63
C TRP A 471 -16.02 8.08 3.88
N PRO A 472 -14.70 7.77 3.84
CA PRO A 472 -13.97 7.39 5.06
C PRO A 472 -13.79 8.56 6.04
N ASP A 473 -13.56 9.78 5.54
CA ASP A 473 -13.50 10.99 6.37
C ASP A 473 -14.86 11.27 7.03
N LEU A 474 -15.96 11.09 6.28
CA LEU A 474 -17.32 11.23 6.81
C LEU A 474 -17.65 10.15 7.84
N LEU A 475 -17.20 8.90 7.62
CA LEU A 475 -17.33 7.82 8.60
C LEU A 475 -16.58 8.15 9.90
N ALA A 476 -15.37 8.69 9.81
CA ALA A 476 -14.61 9.13 10.98
C ALA A 476 -15.37 10.18 11.80
N ARG A 477 -16.01 11.16 11.12
CA ARG A 477 -16.86 12.15 11.80
C ARG A 477 -18.05 11.52 12.48
N ARG A 478 -18.77 10.63 11.79
CA ARG A 478 -19.91 9.89 12.37
C ARG A 478 -19.49 9.10 13.60
N LEU A 479 -18.40 8.34 13.54
CA LEU A 479 -17.87 7.56 14.66
C LEU A 479 -17.46 8.43 15.85
N ARG A 480 -16.96 9.63 15.62
CA ARG A 480 -16.58 10.57 16.69
C ARG A 480 -17.78 11.24 17.36
N ASP A 481 -18.77 11.65 16.57
CA ASP A 481 -19.87 12.52 17.02
C ASP A 481 -21.01 11.74 17.73
N GLN A 482 -20.96 10.42 17.67
CA GLN A 482 -21.87 9.49 18.35
C GLN A 482 -21.33 8.98 19.72
N ARG A 483 -22.12 8.13 20.40
CA ARG A 483 -21.82 7.54 21.73
C ARG A 483 -22.16 6.05 21.89
N ASP A 484 -22.70 5.41 20.85
CA ASP A 484 -23.17 4.03 20.82
C ASP A 484 -22.06 2.99 20.62
N VAL A 485 -21.02 3.33 19.85
CA VAL A 485 -19.87 2.46 19.56
C VAL A 485 -18.54 3.13 19.89
N PRO A 486 -17.42 2.40 19.98
CA PRO A 486 -16.12 3.00 20.18
C PRO A 486 -15.74 3.98 19.06
N ARG A 487 -15.06 5.06 19.43
CA ARG A 487 -14.58 6.10 18.51
C ARG A 487 -13.31 5.66 17.79
N PHE A 488 -13.44 4.69 16.89
CA PHE A 488 -12.32 4.21 16.10
C PHE A 488 -11.71 5.31 15.21
N GLY A 489 -10.41 5.22 14.99
CA GLY A 489 -9.80 5.90 13.84
C GLY A 489 -10.28 5.25 12.54
N VAL A 490 -10.23 5.99 11.43
CA VAL A 490 -10.54 5.47 10.09
C VAL A 490 -9.34 5.65 9.20
N LEU A 491 -8.94 4.57 8.53
CA LEU A 491 -7.77 4.48 7.66
C LEU A 491 -8.25 4.32 6.21
N ASN A 492 -7.93 5.26 5.35
CA ASN A 492 -8.29 5.20 3.94
C ASN A 492 -7.18 4.49 3.14
N GLN A 493 -7.48 3.29 2.65
CA GLN A 493 -6.60 2.48 1.81
C GLN A 493 -7.17 2.36 0.39
N GLY A 494 -7.83 3.41 -0.07
CA GLY A 494 -8.19 3.62 -1.47
C GLY A 494 -6.95 3.71 -2.34
N ILE A 495 -7.03 3.16 -3.56
CA ILE A 495 -6.07 3.42 -4.63
C ILE A 495 -6.84 3.63 -5.93
N SER A 496 -6.75 4.81 -6.54
CA SER A 496 -7.43 5.05 -7.83
C SER A 496 -7.12 4.03 -8.93
N GLY A 497 -8.17 3.44 -9.48
CA GLY A 497 -8.10 2.41 -10.53
C GLY A 497 -7.65 1.02 -10.05
N ASN A 498 -7.55 0.80 -8.72
CA ASN A 498 -7.20 -0.50 -8.17
C ASN A 498 -8.28 -1.54 -8.44
N ARG A 499 -7.85 -2.79 -8.34
CA ARG A 499 -8.64 -3.98 -8.65
C ARG A 499 -8.50 -4.98 -7.51
N VAL A 500 -9.55 -5.77 -7.31
CA VAL A 500 -9.58 -6.84 -6.32
C VAL A 500 -8.65 -7.97 -6.73
N VAL A 501 -8.70 -8.36 -8.00
CA VAL A 501 -8.08 -9.60 -8.52
C VAL A 501 -6.72 -9.34 -9.16
N THR A 502 -6.67 -8.38 -10.09
CA THR A 502 -5.50 -8.21 -10.99
C THR A 502 -4.62 -7.02 -10.62
N ASP A 503 -3.31 -7.22 -10.62
CA ASP A 503 -2.36 -6.14 -10.38
C ASP A 503 -2.33 -5.15 -11.55
N ARG A 504 -2.40 -3.85 -11.24
CA ARG A 504 -2.20 -2.79 -12.24
C ARG A 504 -0.74 -2.33 -12.26
N TYR A 505 -0.13 -2.20 -11.09
CA TYR A 505 1.29 -1.99 -10.93
C TYR A 505 2.00 -3.35 -10.86
N PRO A 506 3.02 -3.64 -11.71
CA PRO A 506 3.70 -4.93 -11.76
C PRO A 506 4.57 -5.24 -10.52
N GLY A 507 4.57 -4.36 -9.52
CA GLY A 507 5.32 -4.51 -8.28
C GLY A 507 6.77 -4.04 -8.35
N THR A 508 7.35 -3.84 -9.53
CA THR A 508 8.78 -3.50 -9.71
C THR A 508 9.00 -2.40 -10.75
N GLY A 509 10.10 -1.67 -10.58
CA GLY A 509 10.52 -0.63 -11.52
C GLY A 509 9.67 0.64 -11.43
N ALA A 510 10.21 1.74 -11.94
CA ALA A 510 9.48 2.99 -12.05
C ALA A 510 8.37 2.84 -13.10
N SER A 511 7.16 3.26 -12.76
CA SER A 511 5.97 3.11 -13.60
C SER A 511 5.17 4.41 -13.65
N SER A 512 4.47 4.62 -14.77
CA SER A 512 3.39 5.60 -14.90
C SER A 512 2.02 5.01 -14.51
N VAL A 513 1.91 3.68 -14.43
CA VAL A 513 0.72 2.99 -13.91
C VAL A 513 0.83 2.93 -12.39
N LEU A 514 0.00 3.75 -11.73
CA LEU A 514 -0.01 3.96 -10.27
C LEU A 514 -1.33 3.52 -9.63
N SER A 515 -1.99 2.53 -10.23
CA SER A 515 -3.24 1.95 -9.72
C SER A 515 -3.01 0.75 -8.79
N GLY A 516 -1.81 0.62 -8.23
CA GLY A 516 -1.50 -0.36 -7.18
C GLY A 516 -1.37 -1.81 -7.65
N VAL A 517 -0.83 -2.62 -6.76
CA VAL A 517 -1.03 -4.08 -6.77
C VAL A 517 -2.45 -4.38 -6.29
N SER A 518 -3.00 -5.55 -6.61
CA SER A 518 -4.39 -5.88 -6.31
C SER A 518 -4.71 -5.82 -4.81
N ALA A 519 -6.00 -5.63 -4.47
CA ALA A 519 -6.48 -5.65 -3.09
C ALA A 519 -6.08 -6.93 -2.35
N GLU A 520 -6.13 -8.09 -3.03
CA GLU A 520 -5.64 -9.37 -2.51
C GLU A 520 -4.15 -9.31 -2.16
N HIS A 521 -3.31 -8.83 -3.07
CA HIS A 521 -1.86 -8.79 -2.86
C HIS A 521 -1.39 -7.76 -1.85
N ARG A 522 -2.17 -6.71 -1.58
CA ARG A 522 -1.84 -5.67 -0.58
C ARG A 522 -2.50 -5.87 0.78
N LEU A 523 -3.33 -6.92 0.95
CA LEU A 523 -4.13 -7.11 2.16
C LEU A 523 -3.28 -7.10 3.45
N GLU A 524 -2.13 -7.77 3.44
CA GLU A 524 -1.24 -7.79 4.61
C GLU A 524 -0.78 -6.38 4.99
N ARG A 525 -0.14 -5.68 4.05
CA ARG A 525 0.45 -4.35 4.26
C ARG A 525 -0.60 -3.30 4.57
N ASP A 526 -1.68 -3.27 3.80
CA ASP A 526 -2.63 -2.15 3.81
C ASP A 526 -3.77 -2.36 4.80
N VAL A 527 -4.04 -3.58 5.27
CA VAL A 527 -5.12 -3.85 6.21
C VAL A 527 -4.62 -4.53 7.47
N LEU A 528 -4.02 -5.72 7.34
CA LEU A 528 -3.74 -6.58 8.50
C LEU A 528 -2.60 -6.06 9.36
N ALA A 529 -1.66 -5.31 8.78
CA ALA A 529 -0.53 -4.69 9.46
C ALA A 529 -0.82 -3.26 9.95
N GLN A 530 -2.03 -2.73 9.71
CA GLN A 530 -2.37 -1.38 10.14
C GLN A 530 -2.55 -1.28 11.66
N THR A 531 -2.09 -0.16 12.22
CA THR A 531 -2.06 0.09 13.65
C THR A 531 -3.46 0.04 14.26
N GLY A 532 -3.70 -0.93 15.15
CA GLY A 532 -4.95 -1.04 15.88
C GLY A 532 -6.13 -1.48 15.02
N ALA A 533 -5.91 -2.01 13.81
CA ALA A 533 -6.99 -2.43 12.93
C ALA A 533 -7.88 -3.52 13.57
N ARG A 534 -9.19 -3.27 13.58
CA ARG A 534 -10.22 -4.16 14.13
C ARG A 534 -11.17 -4.68 13.07
N THR A 535 -11.51 -3.81 12.13
CA THR A 535 -12.52 -4.06 11.10
C THR A 535 -12.01 -3.53 9.78
N VAL A 536 -12.21 -4.30 8.71
CA VAL A 536 -12.03 -3.83 7.33
C VAL A 536 -13.40 -3.69 6.67
N VAL A 537 -13.60 -2.58 5.96
CA VAL A 537 -14.71 -2.37 5.04
C VAL A 537 -14.13 -2.47 3.63
N VAL A 538 -14.49 -3.53 2.90
CA VAL A 538 -14.05 -3.75 1.52
C VAL A 538 -15.09 -3.15 0.56
N PHE A 539 -14.66 -2.16 -0.23
CA PHE A 539 -15.49 -1.55 -1.26
C PHE A 539 -14.68 -1.37 -2.54
N GLU A 540 -14.74 -2.39 -3.41
CA GLU A 540 -13.94 -2.48 -4.62
C GLU A 540 -14.55 -3.50 -5.60
N GLY A 541 -14.11 -3.48 -6.86
CA GLY A 541 -14.49 -4.45 -7.89
C GLY A 541 -15.03 -3.82 -9.18
N VAL A 542 -15.37 -2.53 -9.17
CA VAL A 542 -15.90 -1.85 -10.36
C VAL A 542 -14.88 -1.81 -11.50
N ASN A 543 -13.59 -1.67 -11.17
CA ASN A 543 -12.51 -1.66 -12.14
C ASN A 543 -12.14 -3.06 -12.66
N ASP A 544 -12.48 -4.12 -11.91
CA ASP A 544 -12.32 -5.51 -12.33
C ASP A 544 -13.36 -5.83 -13.42
N ILE A 545 -14.65 -5.62 -13.13
CA ILE A 545 -15.75 -5.93 -14.05
C ILE A 545 -15.68 -5.12 -15.34
N ARG A 546 -15.33 -3.82 -15.26
CA ARG A 546 -15.17 -2.94 -16.44
C ARG A 546 -13.97 -3.34 -17.30
N ALA A 547 -13.03 -4.08 -16.72
CA ALA A 547 -11.89 -4.63 -17.43
C ALA A 547 -12.10 -6.07 -17.92
N GLY A 548 -13.29 -6.63 -17.74
CA GLY A 548 -13.64 -7.99 -18.17
C GLY A 548 -13.26 -9.09 -17.18
N THR A 549 -12.83 -8.77 -15.96
CA THR A 549 -12.73 -9.80 -14.90
C THR A 549 -14.15 -10.22 -14.52
N THR A 550 -14.38 -11.53 -14.55
CA THR A 550 -15.72 -12.09 -14.35
C THR A 550 -16.22 -11.86 -12.93
N GLY A 551 -17.54 -11.85 -12.76
CA GLY A 551 -18.14 -11.77 -11.42
C GLY A 551 -17.67 -12.89 -10.49
N ASP A 552 -17.47 -14.09 -11.00
CA ASP A 552 -17.02 -15.25 -10.22
C ASP A 552 -15.58 -15.11 -9.72
N GLU A 553 -14.67 -14.57 -10.53
CA GLU A 553 -13.29 -14.28 -10.10
C GLU A 553 -13.26 -13.22 -8.99
N VAL A 554 -14.08 -12.17 -9.11
CA VAL A 554 -14.23 -11.14 -8.07
C VAL A 554 -14.78 -11.77 -6.79
N ILE A 555 -15.87 -12.55 -6.87
CA ILE A 555 -16.48 -13.25 -5.73
C ILE A 555 -15.48 -14.19 -5.04
N ALA A 556 -14.76 -15.00 -5.82
CA ALA A 556 -13.76 -15.92 -5.29
C ALA A 556 -12.66 -15.18 -4.54
N THR A 557 -12.27 -14.01 -5.02
CA THR A 557 -11.21 -13.20 -4.39
C THR A 557 -11.71 -12.48 -3.13
N LEU A 558 -12.92 -11.94 -3.14
CA LEU A 558 -13.56 -11.39 -1.93
C LEU A 558 -13.68 -12.44 -0.82
N LYS A 559 -14.01 -13.70 -1.16
CA LYS A 559 -14.00 -14.84 -0.22
C LYS A 559 -12.62 -15.07 0.39
N ARG A 560 -11.55 -15.03 -0.41
CA ARG A 560 -10.17 -15.20 0.08
C ARG A 560 -9.71 -14.05 0.99
N ILE A 561 -10.08 -12.81 0.64
CA ILE A 561 -9.83 -11.64 1.49
C ILE A 561 -10.51 -11.80 2.85
N ALA A 562 -11.81 -12.19 2.86
CA ALA A 562 -12.55 -12.40 4.10
C ALA A 562 -11.92 -13.50 4.96
N ALA A 563 -11.64 -14.67 4.38
CA ALA A 563 -11.01 -15.77 5.09
C ALA A 563 -9.65 -15.38 5.70
N THR A 564 -8.79 -14.70 4.93
CA THR A 564 -7.47 -14.25 5.42
C THR A 564 -7.59 -13.24 6.56
N ALA A 565 -8.56 -12.32 6.49
CA ALA A 565 -8.82 -11.36 7.56
C ALA A 565 -9.37 -12.03 8.83
N HIS A 566 -10.28 -12.99 8.69
CA HIS A 566 -10.82 -13.78 9.80
C HIS A 566 -9.76 -14.64 10.48
N GLU A 567 -8.85 -15.27 9.72
CA GLU A 567 -7.69 -16.00 10.28
C GLU A 567 -6.81 -15.10 11.17
N ARG A 568 -6.79 -13.79 10.90
CA ARG A 568 -6.09 -12.78 11.71
C ARG A 568 -6.96 -12.15 12.78
N GLY A 569 -8.17 -12.65 13.02
CA GLY A 569 -9.12 -12.14 14.01
C GLY A 569 -9.58 -10.72 13.72
N MET A 570 -9.75 -10.38 12.45
CA MET A 570 -10.29 -9.10 12.00
C MET A 570 -11.73 -9.28 11.54
N ARG A 571 -12.60 -8.33 11.89
CA ARG A 571 -13.98 -8.28 11.38
C ARG A 571 -13.98 -7.79 9.92
N VAL A 572 -14.84 -8.37 9.09
CA VAL A 572 -14.92 -8.11 7.65
C VAL A 572 -16.32 -7.62 7.31
N ALA A 573 -16.41 -6.34 6.95
CA ALA A 573 -17.57 -5.78 6.28
C ALA A 573 -17.28 -5.63 4.79
N VAL A 574 -18.30 -5.84 3.96
CA VAL A 574 -18.20 -5.66 2.50
C VAL A 574 -19.32 -4.73 2.02
N ALA A 575 -19.02 -3.89 1.04
CA ALA A 575 -20.01 -3.03 0.40
C ALA A 575 -20.33 -3.51 -1.03
N THR A 576 -21.58 -3.37 -1.45
CA THR A 576 -21.99 -3.63 -2.84
C THR A 576 -21.31 -2.65 -3.81
N ILE A 577 -20.96 -3.11 -5.01
CA ILE A 577 -20.38 -2.31 -6.08
C ILE A 577 -21.44 -1.31 -6.59
N ALA A 578 -21.13 -0.01 -6.49
CA ALA A 578 -22.01 1.06 -6.97
C ALA A 578 -22.23 0.98 -8.50
N PRO A 579 -23.36 1.51 -9.03
CA PRO A 579 -23.63 1.50 -10.46
C PRO A 579 -22.58 2.28 -11.27
N CYS A 580 -22.28 1.83 -12.50
CA CYS A 580 -21.35 2.51 -13.42
C CYS A 580 -21.95 2.87 -14.78
N GLY A 581 -23.24 2.62 -14.99
CA GLY A 581 -23.90 2.80 -16.28
C GLY A 581 -23.83 4.24 -16.77
N GLY A 582 -23.38 4.42 -18.01
CA GLY A 582 -23.09 5.72 -18.61
C GLY A 582 -21.60 6.09 -18.60
N PHE A 583 -20.77 5.42 -17.78
CA PHE A 583 -19.33 5.55 -17.89
C PHE A 583 -18.83 4.80 -19.15
N PHE A 584 -17.83 5.33 -19.84
CA PHE A 584 -17.53 4.97 -21.25
C PHE A 584 -17.20 3.49 -21.52
N ASP A 585 -16.71 2.76 -20.51
CA ASP A 585 -16.35 1.33 -20.58
C ASP A 585 -17.18 0.45 -19.62
N CYS A 586 -18.28 0.98 -19.07
CA CYS A 586 -19.27 0.17 -18.35
C CYS A 586 -20.26 -0.43 -19.36
N THR A 587 -19.95 -1.63 -19.82
CA THR A 587 -20.77 -2.39 -20.79
C THR A 587 -21.92 -3.14 -20.10
N ASP A 588 -22.90 -3.61 -20.88
CA ASP A 588 -23.97 -4.49 -20.37
C ASP A 588 -23.40 -5.77 -19.73
N GLU A 589 -22.28 -6.26 -20.24
CA GLU A 589 -21.56 -7.40 -19.66
C GLU A 589 -20.97 -7.04 -18.29
N ALA A 590 -20.28 -5.91 -18.16
CA ALA A 590 -19.78 -5.43 -16.88
C ALA A 590 -20.92 -5.24 -15.87
N GLU A 591 -22.05 -4.68 -16.29
CA GLU A 591 -23.25 -4.56 -15.45
C GLU A 591 -23.79 -5.93 -15.00
N SER A 592 -23.80 -6.92 -15.89
CA SER A 592 -24.20 -8.28 -15.53
C SER A 592 -23.32 -8.89 -14.44
N TYR A 593 -21.99 -8.68 -14.52
CA TYR A 593 -21.04 -9.09 -13.48
C TYR A 593 -21.26 -8.31 -12.19
N ARG A 594 -21.49 -6.98 -12.26
CA ARG A 594 -21.81 -6.16 -11.09
C ARG A 594 -23.02 -6.69 -10.34
N VAL A 595 -24.10 -7.00 -11.06
CA VAL A 595 -25.34 -7.54 -10.48
C VAL A 595 -25.09 -8.91 -9.85
N ALA A 596 -24.29 -9.78 -10.49
CA ALA A 596 -23.91 -11.08 -9.92
C ALA A 596 -23.12 -10.92 -8.62
N VAL A 597 -22.07 -10.08 -8.61
CA VAL A 597 -21.26 -9.80 -7.41
C VAL A 597 -22.12 -9.20 -6.29
N ASN A 598 -22.97 -8.23 -6.60
CA ASN A 598 -23.83 -7.59 -5.59
C ASN A 598 -24.88 -8.54 -5.01
N ARG A 599 -25.40 -9.47 -5.82
CA ARG A 599 -26.29 -10.53 -5.34
C ARG A 599 -25.56 -11.44 -4.35
N HIS A 600 -24.34 -11.86 -4.67
CA HIS A 600 -23.49 -12.64 -3.76
C HIS A 600 -23.22 -11.87 -2.46
N ILE A 601 -22.82 -10.60 -2.55
CA ILE A 601 -22.54 -9.75 -1.38
C ILE A 601 -23.76 -9.68 -0.45
N ARG A 602 -24.95 -9.39 -0.99
CA ARG A 602 -26.20 -9.30 -0.20
C ARG A 602 -26.59 -10.62 0.47
N ALA A 603 -26.29 -11.74 -0.17
CA ALA A 603 -26.53 -13.08 0.38
C ALA A 603 -25.41 -13.56 1.32
N GLY A 604 -24.32 -12.81 1.45
CA GLY A 604 -23.06 -13.25 2.05
C GLY A 604 -22.95 -13.10 3.57
N LEU A 605 -24.04 -12.79 4.30
CA LEU A 605 -24.00 -12.79 5.77
C LEU A 605 -23.57 -14.16 6.30
N GLY A 606 -22.59 -14.19 7.21
CA GLY A 606 -21.95 -15.41 7.72
C GLY A 606 -20.63 -15.74 7.03
N LEU A 607 -20.46 -15.38 5.75
CA LEU A 607 -19.14 -15.29 5.10
C LEU A 607 -18.48 -13.94 5.43
N TYR A 608 -19.29 -12.89 5.47
CA TYR A 608 -18.91 -11.56 5.95
C TYR A 608 -19.64 -11.28 7.26
N ASP A 609 -19.02 -10.47 8.12
CA ASP A 609 -19.62 -10.08 9.40
C ASP A 609 -20.68 -8.99 9.22
N ALA A 610 -20.56 -8.18 8.16
CA ALA A 610 -21.52 -7.13 7.81
C ALA A 610 -21.55 -6.85 6.29
N VAL A 611 -22.70 -6.38 5.82
CA VAL A 611 -22.91 -5.98 4.42
C VAL A 611 -23.51 -4.58 4.38
N PHE A 612 -22.91 -3.68 3.60
CA PHE A 612 -23.42 -2.32 3.37
C PHE A 612 -23.85 -2.16 1.92
N ASP A 613 -25.12 -1.82 1.69
CA ASP A 613 -25.66 -1.73 0.32
C ASP A 613 -25.42 -0.34 -0.29
N PHE A 614 -24.17 -0.09 -0.68
CA PHE A 614 -23.75 1.15 -1.35
C PHE A 614 -24.42 1.33 -2.71
N ASP A 615 -24.65 0.25 -3.47
CA ASP A 615 -25.47 0.27 -4.68
C ASP A 615 -26.85 0.88 -4.41
N ALA A 616 -27.59 0.35 -3.44
CA ALA A 616 -28.91 0.87 -3.09
C ALA A 616 -28.88 2.31 -2.56
N ALA A 617 -27.79 2.72 -1.91
CA ALA A 617 -27.65 4.07 -1.37
C ALA A 617 -27.60 5.16 -2.46
N VAL A 618 -27.13 4.82 -3.67
CA VAL A 618 -26.90 5.82 -4.72
C VAL A 618 -27.58 5.54 -6.07
N ARG A 619 -28.06 4.33 -6.32
CA ARG A 619 -28.67 3.96 -7.61
C ARG A 619 -29.94 4.75 -7.92
N ASP A 620 -30.16 5.01 -9.19
CA ASP A 620 -31.42 5.54 -9.71
C ASP A 620 -32.48 4.43 -9.70
N PRO A 621 -33.63 4.61 -9.02
CA PRO A 621 -34.68 3.58 -8.97
C PRO A 621 -35.32 3.30 -10.34
N ASP A 622 -35.33 4.29 -11.25
CA ASP A 622 -35.87 4.15 -12.61
C ASP A 622 -34.81 3.63 -13.60
N ARG A 623 -33.52 3.77 -13.24
CA ARG A 623 -32.35 3.31 -14.00
C ARG A 623 -31.32 2.64 -13.09
N PRO A 624 -31.56 1.41 -12.59
CA PRO A 624 -30.70 0.79 -11.57
C PRO A 624 -29.25 0.52 -12.00
N ASP A 625 -28.97 0.57 -13.30
CA ASP A 625 -27.63 0.55 -13.89
C ASP A 625 -26.84 1.86 -13.64
N ARG A 626 -27.51 2.93 -13.22
CA ARG A 626 -26.95 4.28 -13.08
C ARG A 626 -27.01 4.82 -11.66
N MET A 627 -26.08 5.73 -11.37
CA MET A 627 -26.13 6.55 -10.16
C MET A 627 -27.18 7.66 -10.33
N LEU A 628 -27.94 7.97 -9.26
CA LEU A 628 -28.84 9.12 -9.24
C LEU A 628 -28.07 10.40 -9.59
N PRO A 629 -28.59 11.27 -10.47
CA PRO A 629 -27.87 12.48 -10.91
C PRO A 629 -27.41 13.40 -9.77
N ARG A 630 -28.14 13.44 -8.64
CA ARG A 630 -27.75 14.22 -7.46
C ARG A 630 -26.47 13.73 -6.78
N PHE A 631 -26.12 12.46 -6.96
CA PHE A 631 -24.95 11.81 -6.37
C PHE A 631 -23.79 11.70 -7.36
N ASP A 632 -24.06 11.81 -8.66
CA ASP A 632 -23.08 11.68 -9.72
C ASP A 632 -22.08 12.86 -9.74
N GLY A 633 -20.79 12.56 -9.83
CA GLY A 633 -19.69 13.51 -10.05
C GLY A 633 -19.61 14.04 -11.49
N GLY A 634 -20.47 13.54 -12.37
CA GLY A 634 -20.63 13.93 -13.77
C GLY A 634 -19.92 13.02 -14.76
N ASP A 635 -19.28 11.94 -14.29
CA ASP A 635 -18.69 10.92 -15.16
C ASP A 635 -19.48 9.61 -15.16
N HIS A 636 -20.52 9.48 -14.33
CA HIS A 636 -21.35 8.28 -14.17
C HIS A 636 -20.68 7.11 -13.45
N LEU A 637 -19.54 7.33 -12.78
CA LEU A 637 -18.83 6.32 -11.99
C LEU A 637 -18.52 6.81 -10.58
N HIS A 638 -17.97 8.02 -10.47
CA HIS A 638 -17.48 8.56 -9.22
C HIS A 638 -18.54 9.46 -8.57
N PRO A 639 -18.91 9.21 -7.31
CA PRO A 639 -19.86 10.07 -6.62
C PRO A 639 -19.26 11.42 -6.23
N ASN A 640 -20.08 12.47 -6.28
CA ASN A 640 -19.79 13.77 -5.70
C ASN A 640 -19.89 13.74 -4.16
N ASP A 641 -19.74 14.89 -3.50
CA ASP A 641 -19.84 15.02 -2.04
C ASP A 641 -21.14 14.45 -1.43
N ALA A 642 -22.27 14.55 -2.13
CA ALA A 642 -23.54 14.01 -1.67
C ALA A 642 -23.58 12.47 -1.79
N GLY A 643 -23.01 11.90 -2.84
CA GLY A 643 -22.87 10.45 -2.99
C GLY A 643 -21.91 9.85 -1.96
N MET A 644 -20.77 10.51 -1.71
CA MET A 644 -19.83 10.11 -0.64
C MET A 644 -20.49 10.14 0.75
N ARG A 645 -21.39 11.10 1.00
CA ARG A 645 -22.22 11.13 2.20
C ARG A 645 -23.19 9.97 2.27
N ALA A 646 -23.88 9.64 1.17
CA ALA A 646 -24.81 8.52 1.14
C ALA A 646 -24.13 7.19 1.50
N PHE A 647 -22.92 6.93 0.99
CA PHE A 647 -22.12 5.78 1.38
C PHE A 647 -21.78 5.77 2.87
N SER A 648 -21.30 6.91 3.39
CA SER A 648 -21.02 7.02 4.81
C SER A 648 -22.26 6.74 5.64
N GLU A 649 -23.43 7.28 5.29
CA GLU A 649 -24.70 7.11 6.02
C GLU A 649 -25.29 5.70 5.92
N ALA A 650 -25.01 4.97 4.83
CA ALA A 650 -25.40 3.56 4.65
C ALA A 650 -24.68 2.58 5.59
N ILE A 651 -23.57 3.00 6.21
CA ILE A 651 -22.86 2.20 7.21
C ILE A 651 -23.59 2.31 8.55
N ASP A 652 -24.17 1.21 9.03
CA ASP A 652 -24.52 1.07 10.43
C ASP A 652 -23.23 0.92 11.27
N LEU A 653 -23.03 1.85 12.19
CA LEU A 653 -21.81 1.88 13.00
C LEU A 653 -21.74 0.69 13.98
N ARG A 654 -22.88 0.09 14.35
CA ARG A 654 -22.94 -1.10 15.23
C ARG A 654 -22.45 -2.36 14.54
N GLU A 655 -22.49 -2.38 13.21
CA GLU A 655 -21.98 -3.49 12.41
C GLU A 655 -20.46 -3.44 12.22
N LEU A 656 -19.77 -2.46 12.82
CA LEU A 656 -18.30 -2.33 12.78
C LEU A 656 -17.59 -2.92 14.00
N ILE A 657 -18.31 -3.42 15.02
CA ILE A 657 -17.75 -3.90 16.29
C ILE A 657 -17.77 -5.41 16.47
#